data_AF-A0A0F7SE85-F1
#
_entry.id   AF-A0A0F7SE85-F1
#
_cell.length_a   1.000
_cell.length_b   1.000
_cell.length_c   1.000
_cell.angle_alpha   90.00
_cell.angle_beta   90.00
_cell.angle_gamma   90.00
#
_symmetry.space_group_name_H-M   'P 1'
#
loop_
_entity.id
_entity.type
_entity.pdbx_description
1 polymer ?
#
loop_
_entity_poly.entity_id
_entity_poly.type
_entity_poly.pdbx_seq_one_letter_code
_entity_poly.pdbx_strand_id
1 'polypeptide(L)'
;MSKAFEYHQTSTEMVDFLRNLEDTRRAVAQEQTAVPEDPPPSDTFQSASSQNPLFTLYSPFQLFTPVDQLVETAEYIREKRIAMGKLVQTGHRDMKQTYAGKKHSSLCDIRKLNRIGLGDMSCRKVHVGSYLLCRIVSRPSRIVGVTFVIQDPAGLAETLAFYNAPIGMTPTGPDLDILFPLGSILAVREPYYKLSSAGAASIRVDSPTGLIWVDEGNALVRGVSWKKAPFWPEEIWREKPKKTAEQLKTTGNQLLSAGRLLAAEHTYSQGLALDPNHLALRLNRAAVRIRLKQFRSALVDTDHVLTYHSTSIPEPLLEKALFRSATAQYALGQYSLANATYGSLLSQFPQSQEARNGIAAIATRLVEMKSGYYDWIELYKSSQTNPAVDVAEYAGPVKVGLSPGRGRGLFLTEDVKAGQLLILSKPFAAVYKTDLGPDQSLFSCNLHTNTIDIATQSYLTQPVLAHIKDDPSAYKAFSCLYAGPEFPLPPVFSALEVVQPRTQPSMQPVDIDISHVEAAISFNSFSPRRISPALEWNPDYGSLSPLSDTSPTGLYILPSVINHECLGNCSLTFWGNAMCIRPRAGLKKGQELTISYASRIDLDKRTAILKKHRIRCTCRLCQEDLRDSAMMQERRLGLVARMENLTKNEPNVKSLKLARGMMQELIETYSKDSNPFLRIDLWIPFHILADQLSYFARSLMYSPSMNQPSGGRHPANSPDYYANESIHFEKMALESCGVVLSPTPPVIRSTPLAREDPCVDSALHIAALYNFMNMRLEARWWVDGAVLMHSVNVGGGRKLFKLRFKSKIEACDVGSYLD
;
A
#
# COMPACT_ATOMS: atom_id res chain seq x y z
N MET A 1 -2.06 -29.13 10.34
CA MET A 1 -2.53 -27.97 11.13
C MET A 1 -1.67 -27.69 12.36
N SER A 2 -1.37 -28.66 13.25
CA SER A 2 -0.47 -28.42 14.40
C SER A 2 1.00 -28.19 14.02
N LYS A 3 1.50 -28.77 12.92
CA LYS A 3 2.87 -28.52 12.42
C LYS A 3 3.03 -27.17 11.71
N ALA A 4 1.95 -26.56 11.20
CA ALA A 4 2.01 -25.25 10.52
C ALA A 4 2.37 -24.09 11.47
N PHE A 5 2.21 -24.30 12.78
CA PHE A 5 2.51 -23.32 13.82
C PHE A 5 4.02 -23.20 14.12
N GLU A 6 4.86 -24.16 13.73
CA GLU A 6 6.32 -24.10 13.94
C GLU A 6 7.08 -23.43 12.77
N TYR A 7 6.46 -23.30 11.58
CA TYR A 7 7.16 -22.90 10.34
C TYR A 7 7.26 -21.38 10.09
N HIS A 8 7.28 -20.56 11.14
CA HIS A 8 7.35 -19.10 10.99
C HIS A 8 8.73 -18.56 10.61
N GLN A 9 9.68 -19.40 10.17
CA GLN A 9 11.07 -18.96 9.97
C GLN A 9 11.82 -19.43 8.71
N THR A 10 11.26 -20.24 7.79
CA THR A 10 12.01 -20.60 6.57
C THR A 10 11.13 -20.55 5.31
N SER A 11 11.41 -19.58 4.43
CA SER A 11 10.69 -19.35 3.17
C SER A 11 10.75 -20.53 2.18
N THR A 12 11.67 -21.48 2.37
CA THR A 12 12.01 -22.50 1.39
C THR A 12 11.01 -23.67 1.40
N GLU A 13 10.58 -24.14 2.57
CA GLU A 13 9.73 -25.34 2.68
C GLU A 13 8.26 -25.06 2.31
N MET A 14 7.79 -23.82 2.49
CA MET A 14 6.44 -23.43 2.06
C MET A 14 6.37 -23.15 0.56
N VAL A 15 7.48 -22.74 -0.07
CA VAL A 15 7.62 -22.69 -1.53
C VAL A 15 7.62 -24.11 -2.11
N ASP A 16 8.26 -25.08 -1.45
CA ASP A 16 8.18 -26.49 -1.86
C ASP A 16 6.75 -27.07 -1.69
N PHE A 17 6.01 -26.66 -0.65
CA PHE A 17 4.58 -27.00 -0.52
C PHE A 17 3.74 -26.43 -1.68
N LEU A 18 3.96 -25.17 -2.06
CA LEU A 18 3.27 -24.55 -3.20
C LEU A 18 3.66 -25.21 -4.54
N ARG A 19 4.94 -25.58 -4.72
CA ARG A 19 5.43 -26.31 -5.90
C ARG A 19 4.80 -27.70 -6.00
N ASN A 20 4.73 -28.44 -4.89
CA ASN A 20 4.05 -29.73 -4.83
C ASN A 20 2.55 -29.62 -5.16
N LEU A 21 1.90 -28.50 -4.81
CA LEU A 21 0.50 -28.24 -5.15
C LEU A 21 0.28 -27.98 -6.64
N GLU A 22 1.26 -27.35 -7.30
CA GLU A 22 1.27 -27.13 -8.75
C GLU A 22 1.60 -28.41 -9.53
N ASP A 23 2.50 -29.24 -9.01
CA ASP A 23 2.80 -30.57 -9.54
C ASP A 23 1.61 -31.53 -9.38
N THR A 24 0.91 -31.47 -8.24
CA THR A 24 -0.35 -32.22 -8.03
C THR A 24 -1.43 -31.75 -9.00
N ARG A 25 -1.52 -30.44 -9.29
CA ARG A 25 -2.44 -29.90 -10.29
C ARG A 25 -2.14 -30.39 -11.71
N ARG A 26 -0.86 -30.51 -12.07
CA ARG A 26 -0.43 -31.06 -13.36
C ARG A 26 -0.71 -32.56 -13.46
N ALA A 27 -0.50 -33.32 -12.39
CA ALA A 27 -0.84 -34.73 -12.32
C ALA A 27 -2.36 -34.97 -12.51
N VAL A 28 -3.20 -34.20 -11.81
CA VAL A 28 -4.67 -34.27 -11.94
C VAL A 28 -5.15 -33.87 -13.35
N ALA A 29 -4.46 -32.92 -13.99
CA ALA A 29 -4.78 -32.55 -15.38
C ALA A 29 -4.37 -33.61 -16.41
N GLN A 30 -3.33 -34.42 -16.12
CA GLN A 30 -2.94 -35.56 -16.95
C GLN A 30 -3.87 -36.76 -16.77
N GLU A 31 -4.37 -37.02 -15.57
CA GLU A 31 -5.34 -38.10 -15.31
C GLU A 31 -6.72 -37.85 -15.97
N GLN A 32 -7.10 -36.59 -16.21
CA GLN A 32 -8.35 -36.25 -16.93
C GLN A 32 -8.32 -36.55 -18.44
N THR A 33 -7.19 -37.02 -18.98
CA THR A 33 -7.05 -37.40 -20.40
C THR A 33 -7.08 -38.92 -20.65
N ALA A 34 -7.14 -39.74 -19.59
CA ALA A 34 -7.26 -41.19 -19.72
C ALA A 34 -8.72 -41.63 -19.49
N VAL A 35 -9.31 -42.31 -20.48
CA VAL A 35 -10.61 -42.96 -20.37
C VAL A 35 -10.43 -44.21 -19.49
N PRO A 36 -11.18 -44.40 -18.38
CA PRO A 36 -11.07 -45.63 -17.61
C PRO A 36 -11.99 -46.73 -18.17
N GLU A 37 -11.40 -47.91 -18.40
CA GLU A 37 -12.13 -49.18 -18.51
C GLU A 37 -12.66 -49.60 -17.12
N ASP A 38 -13.84 -50.26 -17.11
CA ASP A 38 -14.58 -50.66 -15.90
C ASP A 38 -13.80 -51.62 -14.98
N PRO A 39 -13.87 -51.47 -13.63
CA PRO A 39 -13.40 -52.49 -12.70
C PRO A 39 -14.54 -53.44 -12.24
N PRO A 40 -14.22 -54.69 -11.84
CA PRO A 40 -15.20 -55.68 -11.38
C PRO A 40 -15.59 -55.43 -9.90
N PRO A 41 -16.68 -56.06 -9.41
CA PRO A 41 -17.22 -55.76 -8.09
C PRO A 41 -16.55 -56.61 -6.99
N SER A 42 -16.18 -55.99 -5.87
CA SER A 42 -15.94 -56.72 -4.63
C SER A 42 -16.16 -55.86 -3.37
N ASP A 43 -17.25 -56.18 -2.69
CA ASP A 43 -17.47 -56.36 -1.24
C ASP A 43 -16.75 -55.53 -0.15
N THR A 44 -17.63 -54.96 0.68
CA THR A 44 -17.59 -54.85 2.15
C THR A 44 -16.46 -54.08 2.84
N PHE A 45 -16.80 -52.90 3.36
CA PHE A 45 -16.26 -52.44 4.64
C PHE A 45 -17.39 -51.94 5.55
N GLN A 46 -17.46 -52.56 6.72
CA GLN A 46 -18.47 -52.36 7.76
C GLN A 46 -18.30 -51.02 8.47
N SER A 47 -19.45 -50.47 8.87
CA SER A 47 -19.65 -49.25 9.62
C SER A 47 -19.10 -49.29 11.05
N ALA A 48 -18.39 -48.24 11.47
CA ALA A 48 -18.23 -47.88 12.87
C ALA A 48 -18.97 -46.57 13.14
N SER A 49 -20.01 -46.65 13.96
CA SER A 49 -20.87 -45.55 14.39
C SER A 49 -20.17 -44.67 15.44
N SER A 50 -20.03 -43.37 15.17
CA SER A 50 -19.81 -42.34 16.19
C SER A 50 -20.88 -41.26 16.06
N GLN A 51 -21.72 -41.15 17.09
CA GLN A 51 -22.77 -40.15 17.22
C GLN A 51 -22.14 -38.76 17.33
N ASN A 52 -22.26 -37.96 16.28
CA ASN A 52 -22.03 -36.52 16.28
C ASN A 52 -23.16 -35.88 15.47
N PRO A 53 -24.02 -35.01 16.04
CA PRO A 53 -25.21 -34.50 15.33
C PRO A 53 -24.89 -33.54 14.18
N LEU A 54 -23.62 -33.38 13.80
CA LEU A 54 -23.14 -32.54 12.70
C LEU A 54 -22.91 -33.28 11.37
N PHE A 55 -23.17 -34.59 11.30
CA PHE A 55 -22.96 -35.36 10.07
C PHE A 55 -24.13 -36.30 9.82
N THR A 56 -25.20 -35.75 9.24
CA THR A 56 -26.18 -36.54 8.49
C THR A 56 -25.54 -36.95 7.16
N LEU A 57 -25.39 -38.26 6.94
CA LEU A 57 -25.07 -38.83 5.63
C LEU A 57 -26.11 -38.32 4.63
N TYR A 58 -25.67 -37.58 3.61
CA TYR A 58 -26.53 -37.06 2.56
C TYR A 58 -27.25 -38.22 1.86
N SER A 59 -28.58 -38.20 1.91
CA SER A 59 -29.41 -38.98 1.01
C SER A 59 -29.10 -38.55 -0.43
N PRO A 60 -28.92 -39.48 -1.39
CA PRO A 60 -28.59 -39.16 -2.79
C PRO A 60 -29.70 -38.40 -3.54
N PHE A 61 -30.81 -38.04 -2.89
CA PHE A 61 -31.98 -37.42 -3.51
C PHE A 61 -32.29 -35.97 -3.07
N GLN A 62 -31.49 -35.35 -2.20
CA GLN A 62 -31.71 -33.95 -1.80
C GLN A 62 -30.56 -33.05 -2.31
N LEU A 63 -30.72 -32.58 -3.56
CA LEU A 63 -29.74 -31.73 -4.27
C LEU A 63 -29.58 -30.31 -3.66
N PHE A 64 -30.54 -29.86 -2.84
CA PHE A 64 -30.49 -28.55 -2.17
C PHE A 64 -30.92 -28.66 -0.70
N THR A 65 -30.15 -28.03 0.18
CA THR A 65 -30.51 -27.87 1.59
C THR A 65 -31.79 -27.03 1.71
N PRO A 66 -32.76 -27.44 2.53
CA PRO A 66 -33.94 -26.64 2.82
C PRO A 66 -33.59 -25.20 3.26
N VAL A 67 -34.39 -24.23 2.82
CA VAL A 67 -34.10 -22.79 3.01
C VAL A 67 -33.99 -22.44 4.50
N ASP A 68 -34.86 -23.03 5.31
CA ASP A 68 -34.90 -22.92 6.77
C ASP A 68 -33.58 -23.35 7.41
N GLN A 69 -33.08 -24.53 7.05
CA GLN A 69 -31.79 -25.02 7.56
C GLN A 69 -30.61 -24.15 7.13
N LEU A 70 -30.61 -23.63 5.89
CA LEU A 70 -29.57 -22.70 5.44
C LEU A 70 -29.59 -21.40 6.22
N VAL A 71 -30.78 -20.84 6.48
CA VAL A 71 -30.92 -19.59 7.23
C VAL A 71 -30.56 -19.78 8.69
N GLU A 72 -30.99 -20.86 9.34
CA GLU A 72 -30.57 -21.20 10.71
C GLU A 72 -29.04 -21.32 10.82
N THR A 73 -28.41 -21.99 9.85
CA THR A 73 -26.94 -22.10 9.78
C THR A 73 -26.29 -20.73 9.62
N ALA A 74 -26.84 -19.87 8.75
CA ALA A 74 -26.32 -18.52 8.53
C ALA A 74 -26.45 -17.63 9.78
N GLU A 75 -27.54 -17.72 10.51
CA GLU A 75 -27.76 -16.99 11.77
C GLU A 75 -26.82 -17.49 12.87
N TYR A 76 -26.61 -18.80 13.00
CA TYR A 76 -25.62 -19.37 13.92
C TYR A 76 -24.20 -18.86 13.63
N ILE A 77 -23.79 -18.87 12.35
CA ILE A 77 -22.48 -18.31 11.94
C ILE A 77 -22.42 -16.83 12.30
N ARG A 78 -23.48 -16.07 12.03
CA ARG A 78 -23.56 -14.64 12.32
C ARG A 78 -23.36 -14.36 13.81
N GLU A 79 -24.04 -15.08 14.70
CA GLU A 79 -23.90 -14.94 16.16
C GLU A 79 -22.46 -15.20 16.61
N LYS A 80 -21.82 -16.25 16.09
CA LYS A 80 -20.40 -16.52 16.35
C LYS A 80 -19.49 -15.38 15.89
N ARG A 81 -19.76 -14.77 14.74
CA ARG A 81 -18.94 -13.64 14.25
C ARG A 81 -19.18 -12.37 15.07
N ILE A 82 -20.39 -12.13 15.58
CA ILE A 82 -20.66 -11.03 16.52
C ILE A 82 -19.91 -11.26 17.84
N ALA A 83 -19.96 -12.47 18.38
CA ALA A 83 -19.23 -12.85 19.60
C ALA A 83 -17.71 -12.69 19.40
N MET A 84 -17.17 -13.18 18.28
CA MET A 84 -15.76 -12.99 17.92
C MET A 84 -15.39 -11.51 17.81
N GLY A 85 -16.25 -10.67 17.21
CA GLY A 85 -16.03 -9.23 17.12
C GLY A 85 -15.89 -8.57 18.50
N LYS A 86 -16.67 -9.01 19.50
CA LYS A 86 -16.54 -8.54 20.89
C LYS A 86 -15.23 -9.01 21.53
N LEU A 87 -14.79 -10.24 21.25
CA LEU A 87 -13.51 -10.77 21.75
C LEU A 87 -12.31 -10.03 21.14
N VAL A 88 -12.38 -9.65 19.86
CA VAL A 88 -11.33 -8.85 19.22
C VAL A 88 -11.20 -7.47 19.88
N GLN A 89 -12.31 -6.87 20.31
CA GLN A 89 -12.27 -5.61 21.08
C GLN A 89 -11.60 -5.76 22.44
N THR A 90 -11.52 -6.98 23.00
CA THR A 90 -10.84 -7.28 24.26
C THR A 90 -9.43 -7.84 24.07
N GLY A 91 -8.86 -7.76 22.87
CA GLY A 91 -7.46 -8.13 22.58
C GLY A 91 -7.26 -9.53 21.99
N HIS A 92 -8.34 -10.23 21.59
CA HIS A 92 -8.20 -11.51 20.90
C HIS A 92 -7.86 -11.31 19.41
N ARG A 93 -7.02 -12.20 18.86
CA ARG A 93 -6.67 -12.18 17.43
C ARG A 93 -7.67 -12.96 16.58
N ASP A 94 -8.29 -12.29 15.59
CA ASP A 94 -9.08 -12.93 14.53
C ASP A 94 -8.19 -13.11 13.30
N MET A 95 -7.67 -14.33 13.12
CA MET A 95 -6.83 -14.69 11.99
C MET A 95 -7.69 -15.12 10.80
N LYS A 96 -7.50 -14.45 9.67
CA LYS A 96 -8.23 -14.71 8.43
C LYS A 96 -7.26 -15.13 7.34
N GLN A 97 -7.70 -16.03 6.46
CA GLN A 97 -6.94 -16.49 5.30
C GLN A 97 -7.69 -16.16 4.00
N THR A 98 -6.96 -15.65 3.02
CA THR A 98 -7.44 -15.41 1.66
C THR A 98 -6.36 -15.77 0.63
N TYR A 99 -6.68 -15.62 -0.66
CA TYR A 99 -5.70 -15.70 -1.73
C TYR A 99 -5.95 -14.61 -2.79
N ALA A 100 -4.88 -14.14 -3.40
CA ALA A 100 -4.89 -13.36 -4.64
C ALA A 100 -4.54 -14.28 -5.81
N GLY A 101 -5.19 -14.12 -6.96
CA GLY A 101 -4.98 -15.02 -8.09
C GLY A 101 -6.07 -14.92 -9.15
N LYS A 102 -6.04 -15.85 -10.11
CA LYS A 102 -7.06 -15.97 -11.16
C LYS A 102 -8.43 -16.22 -10.56
N LYS A 103 -9.35 -15.29 -10.79
CA LYS A 103 -10.74 -15.25 -10.34
C LYS A 103 -11.63 -14.95 -11.54
N HIS A 104 -12.91 -15.29 -11.42
CA HIS A 104 -13.86 -14.96 -12.46
C HIS A 104 -14.45 -13.56 -12.23
N SER A 105 -14.41 -12.74 -13.29
CA SER A 105 -15.02 -11.42 -13.36
C SER A 105 -15.84 -11.33 -14.65
N SER A 106 -17.14 -11.10 -14.55
CA SER A 106 -17.98 -10.86 -15.73
C SER A 106 -17.72 -9.46 -16.28
N LEU A 107 -17.31 -9.39 -17.55
CA LEU A 107 -17.18 -8.15 -18.33
C LEU A 107 -18.34 -7.98 -19.34
N CYS A 108 -19.33 -8.86 -19.28
CA CYS A 108 -20.48 -8.82 -20.17
C CYS A 108 -21.61 -7.98 -19.54
N ASP A 109 -22.24 -7.17 -20.38
CA ASP A 109 -23.45 -6.43 -20.01
C ASP A 109 -24.56 -7.41 -19.66
N ILE A 110 -25.21 -7.23 -18.51
CA ILE A 110 -26.27 -8.13 -18.05
C ILE A 110 -27.42 -8.28 -19.04
N ARG A 111 -27.69 -7.26 -19.87
CA ARG A 111 -28.73 -7.28 -20.90
C ARG A 111 -28.47 -8.30 -22.01
N LYS A 112 -27.24 -8.80 -22.12
CA LYS A 112 -26.83 -9.84 -23.08
C LYS A 112 -26.76 -11.23 -22.45
N LEU A 113 -27.03 -11.36 -21.15
CA LEU A 113 -26.97 -12.61 -20.41
C LEU A 113 -28.35 -13.26 -20.35
N ASN A 114 -28.38 -14.59 -20.33
CA ASN A 114 -29.61 -15.37 -20.18
C ASN A 114 -29.88 -15.67 -18.70
N ARG A 115 -31.14 -15.64 -18.27
CA ARG A 115 -31.48 -15.98 -16.88
C ARG A 115 -31.25 -17.47 -16.64
N ILE A 116 -30.55 -17.81 -15.55
CA ILE A 116 -30.40 -19.18 -15.05
C ILE A 116 -31.03 -19.31 -13.66
N GLY A 117 -31.66 -20.44 -13.36
CA GLY A 117 -32.15 -20.79 -12.02
C GLY A 117 -31.12 -21.61 -11.23
N LEU A 118 -31.24 -21.67 -9.91
CA LEU A 118 -30.31 -22.45 -9.07
C LEU A 118 -30.32 -23.93 -9.45
N GLY A 119 -31.49 -24.48 -9.78
CA GLY A 119 -31.65 -25.90 -10.16
C GLY A 119 -30.95 -26.29 -11.46
N ASP A 120 -30.64 -25.32 -12.32
CA ASP A 120 -29.96 -25.54 -13.61
C ASP A 120 -28.44 -25.34 -13.50
N MET A 121 -27.94 -24.97 -12.33
CA MET A 121 -26.52 -24.70 -12.10
C MET A 121 -25.76 -25.97 -11.71
N SER A 122 -24.54 -26.12 -12.24
CA SER A 122 -23.63 -27.21 -11.88
C SER A 122 -22.55 -26.72 -10.91
N CYS A 123 -22.27 -27.50 -9.87
CA CYS A 123 -21.15 -27.23 -8.96
C CYS A 123 -19.79 -27.24 -9.71
N ARG A 124 -18.85 -26.44 -9.22
CA ARG A 124 -17.51 -26.21 -9.79
C ARG A 124 -17.49 -25.58 -11.19
N LYS A 125 -18.61 -24.95 -11.60
CA LYS A 125 -18.76 -24.33 -12.93
C LYS A 125 -19.05 -22.84 -12.82
N VAL A 126 -18.39 -22.07 -13.70
CA VAL A 126 -18.76 -20.68 -14.00
C VAL A 126 -19.79 -20.70 -15.12
N HIS A 127 -20.94 -20.08 -14.89
CA HIS A 127 -22.05 -20.08 -15.85
C HIS A 127 -21.96 -18.86 -16.79
N VAL A 128 -20.94 -18.88 -17.64
CA VAL A 128 -20.66 -17.84 -18.65
C VAL A 128 -21.88 -17.62 -19.55
N GLY A 129 -22.19 -16.37 -19.89
CA GLY A 129 -23.36 -16.02 -20.70
C GLY A 129 -24.70 -16.06 -19.95
N SER A 130 -24.69 -16.31 -18.63
CA SER A 130 -25.90 -16.37 -17.81
C SER A 130 -25.89 -15.40 -16.63
N TYR A 131 -27.06 -15.04 -16.13
CA TYR A 131 -27.22 -14.31 -14.86
C TYR A 131 -28.22 -15.01 -13.94
N LEU A 132 -27.92 -15.05 -12.64
CA LEU A 132 -28.84 -15.55 -11.62
C LEU A 132 -29.60 -14.38 -11.00
N LEU A 133 -30.93 -14.43 -11.05
CA LEU A 133 -31.78 -13.50 -10.31
C LEU A 133 -32.16 -14.13 -8.96
N CYS A 134 -32.00 -13.38 -7.87
CA CYS A 134 -32.27 -13.90 -6.53
C CYS A 134 -32.63 -12.78 -5.54
N ARG A 135 -33.14 -13.14 -4.37
CA ARG A 135 -33.39 -12.21 -3.25
C ARG A 135 -32.68 -12.65 -1.98
N ILE A 136 -32.26 -11.70 -1.14
CA ILE A 136 -31.63 -11.98 0.16
C ILE A 136 -32.66 -12.52 1.16
N VAL A 137 -32.41 -13.69 1.74
CA VAL A 137 -33.30 -14.35 2.70
C VAL A 137 -32.63 -14.70 4.04
N SER A 138 -31.41 -14.21 4.32
CA SER A 138 -30.81 -14.25 5.67
C SER A 138 -30.08 -12.95 5.98
N ARG A 139 -29.83 -12.67 7.26
CA ARG A 139 -28.96 -11.55 7.61
C ARG A 139 -27.52 -11.84 7.16
N PRO A 140 -26.77 -10.81 6.72
CA PRO A 140 -25.40 -10.99 6.26
C PRO A 140 -24.45 -11.27 7.43
N SER A 141 -23.39 -12.00 7.15
CA SER A 141 -22.22 -12.15 8.03
C SER A 141 -20.95 -11.89 7.25
N ARG A 142 -19.88 -11.48 7.93
CA ARG A 142 -18.57 -11.24 7.33
C ARG A 142 -17.50 -12.11 7.96
N ILE A 143 -16.78 -12.82 7.09
CA ILE A 143 -15.53 -13.49 7.44
C ILE A 143 -14.39 -12.76 6.72
N VAL A 144 -14.18 -13.13 5.46
CA VAL A 144 -13.34 -12.41 4.49
C VAL A 144 -14.26 -11.63 3.54
N GLY A 145 -15.12 -12.36 2.80
CA GLY A 145 -16.26 -11.80 2.07
C GLY A 145 -17.51 -11.69 2.95
N VAL A 146 -18.54 -11.06 2.38
CA VAL A 146 -19.90 -11.00 2.94
C VAL A 146 -20.66 -12.24 2.50
N THR A 147 -21.26 -12.95 3.43
CA THR A 147 -22.03 -14.17 3.21
C THR A 147 -23.47 -14.02 3.66
N PHE A 148 -24.42 -14.44 2.84
CA PHE A 148 -25.85 -14.50 3.16
C PHE A 148 -26.53 -15.57 2.29
N VAL A 149 -27.70 -16.02 2.72
CA VAL A 149 -28.54 -16.94 1.95
C VAL A 149 -29.35 -16.15 0.94
N ILE A 150 -29.40 -16.64 -0.29
CA ILE A 150 -30.24 -16.11 -1.36
C ILE A 150 -31.28 -17.15 -1.76
N GLN A 151 -32.40 -16.67 -2.30
CA GLN A 151 -33.45 -17.52 -2.87
C GLN A 151 -33.74 -17.08 -4.30
N ASP A 152 -33.89 -18.02 -5.23
CA ASP A 152 -34.25 -17.76 -6.62
C ASP A 152 -35.79 -17.71 -6.83
N PRO A 153 -36.29 -17.32 -8.02
CA PRO A 153 -37.73 -17.30 -8.31
C PRO A 153 -38.42 -18.67 -8.23
N ALA A 154 -37.68 -19.77 -8.42
CA ALA A 154 -38.23 -21.12 -8.26
C ALA A 154 -38.41 -21.51 -6.78
N GLY A 155 -37.83 -20.72 -5.86
CA GLY A 155 -37.88 -20.96 -4.42
C GLY A 155 -36.79 -21.90 -3.92
N LEU A 156 -35.78 -22.17 -4.73
CA LEU A 156 -34.53 -22.80 -4.29
C LEU A 156 -33.68 -21.75 -3.58
N ALA A 157 -32.88 -22.19 -2.61
CA ALA A 157 -31.99 -21.29 -1.89
C ALA A 157 -30.57 -21.86 -1.84
N GLU A 158 -29.61 -20.94 -1.74
CA GLU A 158 -28.20 -21.28 -1.62
C GLU A 158 -27.44 -20.17 -0.89
N THR A 159 -26.31 -20.51 -0.27
CA THR A 159 -25.40 -19.53 0.31
C THR A 159 -24.66 -18.78 -0.79
N LEU A 160 -24.68 -17.44 -0.75
CA LEU A 160 -23.86 -16.57 -1.58
C LEU A 160 -22.73 -15.95 -0.76
N ALA A 161 -21.52 -15.94 -1.32
CA ALA A 161 -20.33 -15.29 -0.78
C ALA A 161 -19.85 -14.19 -1.73
N PHE A 162 -20.05 -12.93 -1.34
CA PHE A 162 -19.62 -11.75 -2.06
C PHE A 162 -18.29 -11.22 -1.50
N TYR A 163 -17.22 -11.43 -2.24
CA TYR A 163 -15.89 -10.92 -1.93
C TYR A 163 -15.71 -9.52 -2.52
N ASN A 164 -14.74 -8.78 -1.97
CA ASN A 164 -14.36 -7.45 -2.46
C ASN A 164 -15.49 -6.41 -2.53
N ALA A 165 -16.55 -6.60 -1.74
CA ALA A 165 -17.64 -5.62 -1.60
C ALA A 165 -17.05 -4.26 -1.16
N PRO A 166 -17.37 -3.14 -1.86
CA PRO A 166 -16.80 -1.81 -1.57
C PRO A 166 -17.48 -1.17 -0.35
N ILE A 167 -17.38 -1.84 0.80
CA ILE A 167 -18.04 -1.50 2.06
C ILE A 167 -17.02 -1.33 3.20
N GLY A 168 -15.75 -1.10 2.87
CA GLY A 168 -14.67 -1.00 3.85
C GLY A 168 -14.59 -2.22 4.75
N MET A 169 -14.21 -2.04 6.01
CA MET A 169 -14.08 -3.10 7.02
C MET A 169 -15.33 -3.28 7.91
N THR A 170 -16.52 -2.91 7.43
CA THR A 170 -17.78 -3.08 8.17
C THR A 170 -17.92 -4.51 8.74
N PRO A 171 -18.00 -4.67 10.07
CA PRO A 171 -18.11 -5.99 10.71
C PRO A 171 -19.53 -6.54 10.61
N THR A 172 -19.68 -7.83 10.94
CA THR A 172 -21.00 -8.45 11.12
C THR A 172 -21.80 -7.71 12.19
N GLY A 173 -23.03 -7.29 11.88
CA GLY A 173 -23.90 -6.58 12.80
C GLY A 173 -24.88 -5.63 12.10
N PRO A 174 -25.49 -4.69 12.85
CA PRO A 174 -26.55 -3.82 12.32
C PRO A 174 -26.14 -2.94 11.14
N ASP A 175 -24.87 -2.49 11.06
CA ASP A 175 -24.38 -1.74 9.91
C ASP A 175 -24.39 -2.57 8.63
N LEU A 176 -23.98 -3.83 8.72
CA LEU A 176 -23.98 -4.73 7.58
C LEU A 176 -25.41 -5.06 7.13
N ASP A 177 -26.36 -5.15 8.06
CA ASP A 177 -27.78 -5.36 7.76
C ASP A 177 -28.41 -4.17 7.02
N ILE A 178 -27.94 -2.95 7.30
CA ILE A 178 -28.35 -1.74 6.56
C ILE A 178 -27.82 -1.80 5.13
N LEU A 179 -26.58 -2.26 4.94
CA LEU A 179 -25.94 -2.34 3.62
C LEU A 179 -26.44 -3.51 2.78
N PHE A 180 -26.91 -4.59 3.41
CA PHE A 180 -27.51 -5.77 2.77
C PHE A 180 -28.90 -6.08 3.36
N PRO A 181 -29.93 -5.26 3.07
CA PRO A 181 -31.25 -5.47 3.65
C PRO A 181 -31.86 -6.80 3.22
N LEU A 182 -32.56 -7.46 4.15
CA LEU A 182 -33.42 -8.61 3.83
C LEU A 182 -34.43 -8.25 2.73
N GLY A 183 -34.70 -9.18 1.83
CA GLY A 183 -35.64 -9.02 0.72
C GLY A 183 -35.07 -8.32 -0.52
N SER A 184 -33.87 -7.74 -0.43
CA SER A 184 -33.24 -7.07 -1.57
C SER A 184 -33.08 -8.01 -2.76
N ILE A 185 -33.50 -7.57 -3.95
CA ILE A 185 -33.37 -8.32 -5.19
C ILE A 185 -32.01 -8.02 -5.81
N LEU A 186 -31.31 -9.09 -6.20
CA LEU A 186 -29.96 -9.07 -6.73
C LEU A 186 -29.91 -9.84 -8.04
N ALA A 187 -29.01 -9.43 -8.94
CA ALA A 187 -28.60 -10.22 -10.08
C ALA A 187 -27.10 -10.50 -10.02
N VAL A 188 -26.73 -11.77 -10.14
CA VAL A 188 -25.34 -12.23 -10.21
C VAL A 188 -24.99 -12.48 -11.66
N ARG A 189 -24.05 -11.73 -12.22
CA ARG A 189 -23.52 -11.97 -13.57
C ARG A 189 -22.57 -13.16 -13.54
N GLU A 190 -22.78 -14.09 -14.48
CA GLU A 190 -21.95 -15.28 -14.70
C GLU A 190 -21.59 -16.03 -13.40
N PRO A 191 -22.60 -16.48 -12.64
CA PRO A 191 -22.40 -16.98 -11.28
C PRO A 191 -21.46 -18.19 -11.26
N TYR A 192 -20.47 -18.15 -10.36
CA TYR A 192 -19.60 -19.29 -10.08
C TYR A 192 -20.17 -20.11 -8.92
N TYR A 193 -20.60 -21.34 -9.20
CA TYR A 193 -21.06 -22.26 -8.17
C TYR A 193 -19.86 -23.08 -7.66
N LYS A 194 -19.38 -22.79 -6.45
CA LYS A 194 -18.19 -23.47 -5.89
C LYS A 194 -18.59 -24.55 -4.90
N LEU A 195 -17.71 -25.55 -4.76
CA LEU A 195 -17.73 -26.49 -3.64
C LEU A 195 -16.58 -26.12 -2.69
N SER A 196 -16.89 -25.91 -1.41
CA SER A 196 -15.86 -25.68 -0.39
C SER A 196 -15.08 -26.97 -0.11
N SER A 197 -13.92 -26.85 0.55
CA SER A 197 -13.14 -28.00 1.02
C SER A 197 -13.90 -28.86 2.03
N ALA A 198 -14.88 -28.28 2.72
CA ALA A 198 -15.78 -28.99 3.63
C ALA A 198 -17.00 -29.60 2.91
N GLY A 199 -17.05 -29.58 1.58
CA GLY A 199 -18.14 -30.16 0.79
C GLY A 199 -19.40 -29.29 0.68
N ALA A 200 -19.48 -28.15 1.37
CA ALA A 200 -20.61 -27.22 1.24
C ALA A 200 -20.56 -26.46 -0.09
N ALA A 201 -21.66 -26.47 -0.83
CA ALA A 201 -21.84 -25.70 -2.06
C ALA A 201 -22.17 -24.24 -1.74
N SER A 202 -21.75 -23.31 -2.60
CA SER A 202 -22.12 -21.88 -2.47
C SER A 202 -21.83 -21.11 -3.74
N ILE A 203 -22.57 -20.04 -3.98
CA ILE A 203 -22.30 -19.10 -5.07
C ILE A 203 -21.19 -18.16 -4.63
N ARG A 204 -20.16 -18.01 -5.46
CA ARG A 204 -19.04 -17.11 -5.22
C ARG A 204 -19.07 -15.96 -6.21
N VAL A 205 -18.97 -14.74 -5.70
CA VAL A 205 -18.82 -13.51 -6.48
C VAL A 205 -17.55 -12.81 -6.02
N ASP A 206 -16.54 -12.74 -6.90
CA ASP A 206 -15.23 -12.16 -6.56
C ASP A 206 -15.10 -10.68 -6.95
N SER A 207 -15.66 -10.30 -8.10
CA SER A 207 -15.65 -8.91 -8.56
C SER A 207 -16.79 -8.10 -7.94
N PRO A 208 -16.53 -6.87 -7.47
CA PRO A 208 -17.58 -5.98 -6.95
C PRO A 208 -18.67 -5.65 -7.98
N THR A 209 -18.35 -5.75 -9.27
CA THR A 209 -19.29 -5.48 -10.37
C THR A 209 -20.10 -6.72 -10.77
N GLY A 210 -19.75 -7.91 -10.27
CA GLY A 210 -20.48 -9.14 -10.56
C GLY A 210 -21.86 -9.21 -9.89
N LEU A 211 -22.08 -8.44 -8.82
CA LEU A 211 -23.34 -8.38 -8.08
C LEU A 211 -24.06 -7.05 -8.35
N ILE A 212 -25.25 -7.12 -8.92
CA ILE A 212 -26.07 -5.96 -9.29
C ILE A 212 -27.28 -5.90 -8.37
N TRP A 213 -27.55 -4.71 -7.82
CA TRP A 213 -28.77 -4.41 -7.09
C TRP A 213 -29.90 -4.14 -8.09
N VAL A 214 -31.04 -4.80 -7.91
CA VAL A 214 -32.15 -4.75 -8.86
C VAL A 214 -33.37 -4.14 -8.18
N ASP A 215 -33.72 -2.93 -8.60
CA ASP A 215 -34.92 -2.25 -8.11
C ASP A 215 -36.21 -2.89 -8.67
N GLU A 216 -37.34 -2.68 -8.00
CA GLU A 216 -38.64 -3.24 -8.39
C GLU A 216 -39.09 -2.84 -9.81
N GLY A 217 -38.67 -1.66 -10.29
CA GLY A 217 -38.98 -1.17 -11.65
C GLY A 217 -38.04 -1.67 -12.76
N ASN A 218 -37.00 -2.43 -12.40
CA ASN A 218 -35.98 -2.88 -13.34
C ASN A 218 -36.56 -3.89 -14.36
N ALA A 219 -36.10 -3.83 -15.61
CA ALA A 219 -36.52 -4.77 -16.65
C ALA A 219 -36.26 -6.24 -16.28
N LEU A 220 -35.23 -6.53 -15.48
CA LEU A 220 -34.85 -7.89 -15.08
C LEU A 220 -35.89 -8.60 -14.19
N VAL A 221 -36.75 -7.85 -13.50
CA VAL A 221 -37.82 -8.40 -12.65
C VAL A 221 -39.19 -8.38 -13.31
N ARG A 222 -39.33 -7.77 -14.49
CA ARG A 222 -40.62 -7.75 -15.22
C ARG A 222 -41.01 -9.16 -15.64
N GLY A 223 -42.22 -9.57 -15.29
CA GLY A 223 -42.75 -10.91 -15.62
C GLY A 223 -42.13 -12.05 -14.80
N VAL A 224 -41.40 -11.75 -13.72
CA VAL A 224 -40.85 -12.77 -12.82
C VAL A 224 -41.85 -13.09 -11.72
N SER A 225 -42.27 -14.36 -11.62
CA SER A 225 -43.11 -14.86 -10.53
C SER A 225 -42.25 -15.64 -9.51
N TRP A 226 -42.33 -15.24 -8.24
CA TRP A 226 -41.66 -15.90 -7.12
C TRP A 226 -42.55 -17.01 -6.58
N LYS A 227 -42.22 -18.28 -6.87
CA LYS A 227 -43.07 -19.44 -6.57
C LYS A 227 -43.22 -19.76 -5.09
N LYS A 228 -42.22 -19.43 -4.27
CA LYS A 228 -42.25 -19.63 -2.82
C LYS A 228 -42.21 -18.29 -2.09
N ALA A 229 -42.87 -18.25 -0.94
CA ALA A 229 -42.73 -17.14 0.00
C ALA A 229 -41.28 -17.04 0.51
N PRO A 230 -40.84 -15.84 0.94
CA PRO A 230 -39.56 -15.71 1.62
C PRO A 230 -39.58 -16.53 2.91
N PHE A 231 -38.40 -17.00 3.34
CA PHE A 231 -38.28 -17.84 4.55
C PHE A 231 -38.75 -17.12 5.82
N TRP A 232 -38.45 -15.83 5.94
CA TRP A 232 -38.87 -15.05 7.11
C TRP A 232 -40.37 -14.75 7.09
N PRO A 233 -41.04 -14.78 8.26
CA PRO A 233 -42.43 -14.40 8.42
C PRO A 233 -42.80 -13.13 7.69
N GLU A 234 -44.05 -13.07 7.25
CA GLU A 234 -44.58 -11.96 6.47
C GLU A 234 -44.39 -10.62 7.20
N GLU A 235 -44.47 -10.62 8.52
CA GLU A 235 -44.31 -9.45 9.39
C GLU A 235 -42.87 -8.88 9.37
N ILE A 236 -41.85 -9.75 9.24
CA ILE A 236 -40.44 -9.34 9.22
C ILE A 236 -40.08 -8.65 7.88
N TRP A 237 -40.74 -9.04 6.78
CA TRP A 237 -40.45 -8.50 5.44
C TRP A 237 -41.49 -7.47 4.95
N ARG A 238 -42.77 -7.56 5.32
CA ARG A 238 -43.85 -6.63 4.91
C ARG A 238 -43.96 -5.39 5.80
N GLU A 239 -43.53 -5.41 7.05
CA GLU A 239 -43.69 -4.26 7.94
C GLU A 239 -42.39 -3.84 8.62
N LYS A 240 -41.48 -3.27 7.82
CA LYS A 240 -40.88 -2.02 8.28
C LYS A 240 -41.87 -0.92 7.87
N PRO A 241 -42.43 -0.12 8.79
CA PRO A 241 -43.27 1.01 8.39
C PRO A 241 -42.52 1.77 7.29
N LYS A 242 -43.18 1.99 6.14
CA LYS A 242 -42.58 2.70 5.00
C LYS A 242 -42.04 4.01 5.52
N LYS A 243 -40.72 4.07 5.70
CA LYS A 243 -40.09 5.23 6.30
C LYS A 243 -40.26 6.37 5.32
N THR A 244 -40.73 7.51 5.80
CA THR A 244 -40.73 8.72 4.98
C THR A 244 -39.29 9.16 4.73
N ALA A 245 -39.06 9.96 3.68
CA ALA A 245 -37.75 10.56 3.43
C ALA A 245 -37.24 11.34 4.67
N GLU A 246 -38.15 11.97 5.43
CA GLU A 246 -37.86 12.68 6.68
C GLU A 246 -37.40 11.76 7.83
N GLN A 247 -38.03 10.59 7.98
CA GLN A 247 -37.60 9.59 8.97
C GLN A 247 -36.24 8.99 8.60
N LEU A 248 -35.98 8.77 7.31
CA LEU A 248 -34.67 8.31 6.82
C LEU A 248 -33.59 9.39 6.99
N LYS A 249 -33.92 10.67 6.77
CA LYS A 249 -33.03 11.79 7.10
C LYS A 249 -32.66 11.79 8.59
N THR A 250 -33.65 11.65 9.47
CA THR A 250 -33.42 11.60 10.93
C THR A 250 -32.55 10.39 11.31
N THR A 251 -32.85 9.21 10.77
CA THR A 251 -32.06 7.98 11.01
C THR A 251 -30.62 8.16 10.51
N GLY A 252 -30.44 8.71 9.31
CA GLY A 252 -29.12 8.99 8.74
C GLY A 252 -28.32 9.97 9.58
N ASN A 253 -28.97 11.02 10.12
CA ASN A 253 -28.32 11.98 11.02
C ASN A 253 -27.83 11.31 12.31
N GLN A 254 -28.62 10.41 12.89
CA GLN A 254 -28.22 9.64 14.08
C GLN A 254 -27.00 8.73 13.79
N LEU A 255 -27.02 8.04 12.65
CA LEU A 255 -25.89 7.21 12.20
C LEU A 255 -24.63 8.07 11.97
N LEU A 256 -24.79 9.25 11.38
CA LEU A 256 -23.70 10.19 11.14
C LEU A 256 -23.09 10.72 12.45
N SER A 257 -23.93 11.09 13.42
CA SER A 257 -23.46 11.51 14.75
C SER A 257 -22.74 10.38 15.50
N ALA A 258 -23.12 9.13 15.26
CA ALA A 258 -22.44 7.94 15.79
C ALA A 258 -21.17 7.55 14.99
N GLY A 259 -20.77 8.31 13.97
CA GLY A 259 -19.59 8.00 13.14
C GLY A 259 -19.77 6.83 12.17
N ARG A 260 -21.00 6.29 12.02
CA ARG A 260 -21.32 5.14 11.17
C ARG A 260 -21.55 5.59 9.72
N LEU A 261 -20.47 6.00 9.06
CA LEU A 261 -20.52 6.74 7.79
C LEU A 261 -21.17 5.98 6.63
N LEU A 262 -20.77 4.73 6.36
CA LEU A 262 -21.32 3.95 5.24
C LEU A 262 -22.82 3.66 5.42
N ALA A 263 -23.25 3.36 6.65
CA ALA A 263 -24.66 3.15 6.95
C ALA A 263 -25.47 4.45 6.82
N ALA A 264 -24.91 5.59 7.24
CA ALA A 264 -25.53 6.90 7.03
C ALA A 264 -25.68 7.22 5.53
N GLU A 265 -24.63 7.02 4.74
CA GLU A 265 -24.66 7.23 3.27
C GLU A 265 -25.75 6.38 2.61
N HIS A 266 -25.82 5.09 2.96
CA HIS A 266 -26.84 4.18 2.42
C HIS A 266 -28.25 4.59 2.84
N THR A 267 -28.45 4.95 4.12
CA THR A 267 -29.75 5.40 4.65
C THR A 267 -30.22 6.69 3.96
N TYR A 268 -29.30 7.62 3.69
CA TYR A 268 -29.63 8.81 2.91
C TYR A 268 -29.97 8.45 1.45
N SER A 269 -29.23 7.54 0.83
CA SER A 269 -29.54 7.06 -0.52
C SER A 269 -30.94 6.42 -0.60
N GLN A 270 -31.36 5.66 0.41
CA GLN A 270 -32.72 5.14 0.51
C GLN A 270 -33.76 6.27 0.59
N GLY A 271 -33.49 7.33 1.37
CA GLY A 271 -34.40 8.47 1.45
C GLY A 271 -34.56 9.22 0.13
N LEU A 272 -33.48 9.37 -0.63
CA LEU A 272 -33.50 10.00 -1.96
C LEU A 272 -34.15 9.13 -3.03
N ALA A 273 -34.22 7.81 -2.84
CA ALA A 273 -35.01 6.95 -3.71
C ALA A 273 -36.53 7.20 -3.53
N LEU A 274 -36.96 7.67 -2.35
CA LEU A 274 -38.35 8.02 -2.06
C LEU A 274 -38.68 9.47 -2.44
N ASP A 275 -37.76 10.40 -2.19
CA ASP A 275 -37.87 11.80 -2.59
C ASP A 275 -36.56 12.29 -3.25
N PRO A 276 -36.44 12.16 -4.58
CA PRO A 276 -35.24 12.57 -5.31
C PRO A 276 -34.90 14.06 -5.22
N ASN A 277 -35.89 14.91 -4.90
CA ASN A 277 -35.73 16.37 -4.86
C ASN A 277 -35.45 16.89 -3.44
N HIS A 278 -35.27 16.01 -2.45
CA HIS A 278 -34.97 16.39 -1.07
C HIS A 278 -33.57 17.00 -0.91
N LEU A 279 -33.47 18.33 -1.01
CA LEU A 279 -32.20 19.05 -1.01
C LEU A 279 -31.36 18.83 0.26
N ALA A 280 -31.98 18.86 1.44
CA ALA A 280 -31.26 18.73 2.71
C ALA A 280 -30.69 17.32 2.88
N LEU A 281 -31.45 16.30 2.48
CA LEU A 281 -31.01 14.91 2.52
C LEU A 281 -29.83 14.69 1.56
N ARG A 282 -29.93 15.22 0.33
CA ARG A 282 -28.84 15.19 -0.66
C ARG A 282 -27.57 15.85 -0.14
N LEU A 283 -27.69 17.02 0.48
CA LEU A 283 -26.55 17.70 1.09
C LEU A 283 -25.96 16.90 2.25
N ASN A 284 -26.78 16.29 3.10
CA ASN A 284 -26.28 15.44 4.18
C ASN A 284 -25.50 14.24 3.62
N ARG A 285 -26.00 13.61 2.55
CA ARG A 285 -25.26 12.56 1.84
C ARG A 285 -23.93 13.08 1.29
N ALA A 286 -23.89 14.26 0.67
CA ALA A 286 -22.66 14.88 0.18
C ALA A 286 -21.63 15.08 1.32
N ALA A 287 -22.08 15.52 2.50
CA ALA A 287 -21.20 15.67 3.66
C ALA A 287 -20.59 14.34 4.12
N VAL A 288 -21.39 13.27 4.14
CA VAL A 288 -20.90 11.92 4.47
C VAL A 288 -19.93 11.42 3.41
N ARG A 289 -20.24 11.63 2.13
CA ARG A 289 -19.38 11.25 1.00
C ARG A 289 -18.02 11.94 1.04
N ILE A 290 -17.96 13.23 1.40
CA ILE A 290 -16.69 13.93 1.65
C ILE A 290 -15.88 13.24 2.76
N ARG A 291 -16.52 12.87 3.88
CA ARG A 291 -15.84 12.14 4.98
C ARG A 291 -15.38 10.74 4.57
N LEU A 292 -16.09 10.10 3.65
CA LEU A 292 -15.73 8.81 3.03
C LEU A 292 -14.68 8.95 1.89
N LYS A 293 -14.23 10.18 1.58
CA LYS A 293 -13.36 10.50 0.44
C LYS A 293 -13.97 10.16 -0.94
N GLN A 294 -15.30 10.13 -1.02
CA GLN A 294 -16.09 9.95 -2.23
C GLN A 294 -16.43 11.31 -2.85
N PHE A 295 -15.39 12.03 -3.27
CA PHE A 295 -15.51 13.45 -3.64
C PHE A 295 -16.29 13.64 -4.95
N ARG A 296 -16.19 12.72 -5.91
CA ARG A 296 -16.98 12.82 -7.16
C ARG A 296 -18.46 12.64 -6.90
N SER A 297 -18.83 11.64 -6.10
CA SER A 297 -20.22 11.41 -5.70
C SER A 297 -20.78 12.57 -4.87
N ALA A 298 -19.93 13.25 -4.08
CA ALA A 298 -20.32 14.46 -3.36
C ALA A 298 -20.58 15.64 -4.32
N LEU A 299 -19.78 15.81 -5.38
CA LEU A 299 -20.04 16.83 -6.40
C LEU A 299 -21.36 16.60 -7.14
N VAL A 300 -21.66 15.36 -7.52
CA VAL A 300 -22.96 15.02 -8.13
C VAL A 300 -24.12 15.45 -7.23
N ASP A 301 -23.98 15.25 -5.91
CA ASP A 301 -24.99 15.67 -4.95
C ASP A 301 -25.10 17.19 -4.84
N THR A 302 -23.98 17.92 -4.76
CA THR A 302 -23.99 19.38 -4.64
C THR A 302 -24.45 20.06 -5.92
N ASP A 303 -24.01 19.57 -7.08
CA ASP A 303 -24.35 20.16 -8.39
C ASP A 303 -25.84 20.04 -8.67
N HIS A 304 -26.46 18.93 -8.30
CA HIS A 304 -27.92 18.78 -8.38
C HIS A 304 -28.65 19.79 -7.48
N VAL A 305 -28.12 20.14 -6.31
CA VAL A 305 -28.73 21.17 -5.46
C VAL A 305 -28.52 22.56 -6.07
N LEU A 306 -27.31 22.87 -6.55
CA LEU A 306 -26.97 24.18 -7.13
C LEU A 306 -27.69 24.46 -8.46
N THR A 307 -28.10 23.41 -9.19
CA THR A 307 -28.88 23.50 -10.43
C THR A 307 -30.38 23.30 -10.23
N TYR A 308 -30.85 23.26 -8.99
CA TYR A 308 -32.27 23.03 -8.70
C TYR A 308 -33.13 24.24 -9.13
N HIS A 309 -33.95 24.05 -10.18
CA HIS A 309 -34.65 25.14 -10.86
C HIS A 309 -36.06 25.46 -10.35
N SER A 310 -36.62 24.69 -9.40
CA SER A 310 -38.06 24.79 -9.08
C SER A 310 -38.44 25.88 -8.06
N THR A 311 -37.48 26.43 -7.32
CA THR A 311 -37.63 27.52 -6.32
C THR A 311 -36.25 28.03 -5.93
N SER A 312 -36.13 29.27 -5.43
CA SER A 312 -34.89 29.77 -4.84
C SER A 312 -34.44 28.84 -3.71
N ILE A 313 -33.20 28.35 -3.79
CA ILE A 313 -32.61 27.46 -2.79
C ILE A 313 -32.55 28.22 -1.46
N PRO A 314 -33.04 27.66 -0.33
CA PRO A 314 -32.92 28.31 0.96
C PRO A 314 -31.45 28.64 1.28
N GLU A 315 -31.18 29.87 1.75
CA GLU A 315 -29.82 30.37 1.99
C GLU A 315 -28.92 29.39 2.78
N PRO A 316 -29.37 28.76 3.89
CA PRO A 316 -28.53 27.83 4.64
C PRO A 316 -28.18 26.54 3.88
N LEU A 317 -28.99 26.15 2.89
CA LEU A 317 -28.71 25.01 2.03
C LEU A 317 -27.77 25.42 0.89
N LEU A 318 -27.94 26.63 0.34
CA LEU A 318 -27.05 27.18 -0.68
C LEU A 318 -25.62 27.34 -0.15
N GLU A 319 -25.46 27.92 1.04
CA GLU A 319 -24.15 28.05 1.71
C GLU A 319 -23.48 26.68 1.88
N LYS A 320 -24.22 25.68 2.41
CA LYS A 320 -23.73 24.31 2.57
C LYS A 320 -23.38 23.65 1.24
N ALA A 321 -24.17 23.87 0.18
CA ALA A 321 -23.94 23.31 -1.14
C ALA A 321 -22.64 23.86 -1.75
N LEU A 322 -22.47 25.19 -1.75
CA LEU A 322 -21.27 25.85 -2.25
C LEU A 322 -20.02 25.41 -1.45
N PHE A 323 -20.11 25.40 -0.11
CA PHE A 323 -18.99 25.00 0.73
C PHE A 323 -18.56 23.55 0.48
N ARG A 324 -19.52 22.62 0.42
CA ARG A 324 -19.25 21.19 0.17
C ARG A 324 -18.75 20.96 -1.26
N SER A 325 -19.29 21.68 -2.25
CA SER A 325 -18.82 21.62 -3.64
C SER A 325 -17.37 22.07 -3.74
N ALA A 326 -17.04 23.24 -3.16
CA ALA A 326 -15.67 23.76 -3.15
C ALA A 326 -14.69 22.83 -2.40
N THR A 327 -15.14 22.22 -1.29
CA THR A 327 -14.34 21.25 -0.53
C THR A 327 -14.05 19.99 -1.33
N ALA A 328 -15.05 19.45 -2.04
CA ALA A 328 -14.87 18.28 -2.89
C ALA A 328 -13.99 18.60 -4.12
N GLN A 329 -14.15 19.77 -4.74
CA GLN A 329 -13.28 20.27 -5.81
C GLN A 329 -11.83 20.41 -5.34
N TYR A 330 -11.61 20.97 -4.14
CA TYR A 330 -10.29 21.09 -3.51
C TYR A 330 -9.63 19.71 -3.35
N ALA A 331 -10.36 18.75 -2.77
CA ALA A 331 -9.85 17.41 -2.51
C ALA A 331 -9.54 16.63 -3.79
N LEU A 332 -10.26 16.91 -4.89
CA LEU A 332 -10.00 16.37 -6.22
C LEU A 332 -8.84 17.07 -6.96
N GLY A 333 -8.19 18.07 -6.34
CA GLY A 333 -7.12 18.86 -6.95
C GLY A 333 -7.62 19.90 -7.96
N GLN A 334 -8.94 20.09 -8.12
CA GLN A 334 -9.56 21.07 -9.02
C GLN A 334 -9.48 22.49 -8.45
N TYR A 335 -8.27 22.93 -8.08
CA TYR A 335 -8.03 24.14 -7.29
C TYR A 335 -8.60 25.42 -7.92
N SER A 336 -8.51 25.57 -9.25
CA SER A 336 -9.08 26.74 -9.94
C SER A 336 -10.61 26.79 -9.83
N LEU A 337 -11.29 25.65 -9.95
CA LEU A 337 -12.74 25.56 -9.80
C LEU A 337 -13.14 25.76 -8.33
N ALA A 338 -12.44 25.13 -7.40
CA ALA A 338 -12.63 25.33 -5.96
C ALA A 338 -12.50 26.80 -5.56
N ASN A 339 -11.53 27.52 -6.14
CA ASN A 339 -11.34 28.95 -5.88
C ASN A 339 -12.54 29.78 -6.35
N ALA A 340 -13.04 29.50 -7.55
CA ALA A 340 -14.23 30.17 -8.08
C ALA A 340 -15.46 29.88 -7.20
N THR A 341 -15.66 28.64 -6.78
CA THR A 341 -16.77 28.24 -5.92
C THR A 341 -16.69 28.87 -4.52
N TYR A 342 -15.51 28.89 -3.88
CA TYR A 342 -15.31 29.60 -2.61
C TYR A 342 -15.47 31.12 -2.77
N GLY A 343 -15.05 31.70 -3.90
CA GLY A 343 -15.28 33.12 -4.20
C GLY A 343 -16.77 33.44 -4.33
N SER A 344 -17.53 32.59 -5.03
CA SER A 344 -18.99 32.70 -5.09
C SER A 344 -19.61 32.57 -3.71
N LEU A 345 -19.14 31.63 -2.88
CA LEU A 345 -19.59 31.48 -1.49
C LEU A 345 -19.35 32.75 -0.67
N LEU A 346 -18.17 33.37 -0.74
CA LEU A 346 -17.88 34.60 0.00
C LEU A 346 -18.64 35.83 -0.50
N SER A 347 -18.95 35.89 -1.80
CA SER A 347 -19.77 36.97 -2.34
C SER A 347 -21.20 36.98 -1.78
N GLN A 348 -21.75 35.79 -1.48
CA GLN A 348 -23.10 35.62 -0.94
C GLN A 348 -23.11 35.55 0.59
N PHE A 349 -22.06 34.98 1.19
CA PHE A 349 -21.92 34.76 2.63
C PHE A 349 -20.55 35.28 3.12
N PRO A 350 -20.37 36.61 3.24
CA PRO A 350 -19.06 37.22 3.56
C PRO A 350 -18.44 36.79 4.88
N GLN A 351 -19.27 36.29 5.81
CA GLN A 351 -18.83 35.87 7.15
C GLN A 351 -18.25 34.45 7.19
N SER A 352 -18.31 33.66 6.12
CA SER A 352 -17.75 32.30 6.11
C SER A 352 -16.24 32.32 6.28
N GLN A 353 -15.77 31.88 7.44
CA GLN A 353 -14.33 31.79 7.73
C GLN A 353 -13.70 30.60 7.02
N GLU A 354 -14.45 29.51 6.85
CA GLU A 354 -14.00 28.31 6.18
C GLU A 354 -13.72 28.57 4.70
N ALA A 355 -14.52 29.42 4.04
CA ALA A 355 -14.28 29.82 2.66
C ALA A 355 -13.00 30.67 2.52
N ARG A 356 -12.76 31.61 3.45
CA ARG A 356 -11.51 32.39 3.50
C ARG A 356 -10.29 31.49 3.69
N ASN A 357 -10.38 30.54 4.61
CA ASN A 357 -9.31 29.56 4.86
C ASN A 357 -9.07 28.67 3.62
N GLY A 358 -10.14 28.25 2.93
CA GLY A 358 -10.06 27.46 1.70
C GLY A 358 -9.32 28.19 0.58
N ILE A 359 -9.65 29.47 0.32
CA ILE A 359 -8.97 30.30 -0.68
C ILE A 359 -7.48 30.48 -0.35
N ALA A 360 -7.16 30.76 0.92
CA ALA A 360 -5.77 30.89 1.36
C ALA A 360 -4.97 29.60 1.12
N ALA A 361 -5.56 28.43 1.44
CA ALA A 361 -4.93 27.14 1.16
C ALA A 361 -4.76 26.89 -0.34
N ILE A 362 -5.75 27.25 -1.18
CA ILE A 362 -5.69 27.08 -2.63
C ILE A 362 -4.54 27.88 -3.26
N ALA A 363 -4.28 29.10 -2.79
CA ALA A 363 -3.17 29.91 -3.30
C ALA A 363 -1.84 29.14 -3.19
N THR A 364 -1.60 28.49 -2.05
CA THR A 364 -0.43 27.61 -1.85
C THR A 364 -0.46 26.40 -2.79
N ARG A 365 -1.59 25.70 -2.91
CA ARG A 365 -1.72 24.52 -3.79
C ARG A 365 -1.47 24.84 -5.27
N LEU A 366 -1.90 26.01 -5.74
CA LEU A 366 -1.68 26.45 -7.12
C LEU A 366 -0.20 26.74 -7.40
N VAL A 367 0.53 27.28 -6.43
CA VAL A 367 1.98 27.48 -6.54
C VAL A 367 2.68 26.12 -6.61
N GLU A 368 2.37 25.22 -5.66
CA GLU A 368 2.94 23.87 -5.61
C GLU A 368 2.74 23.10 -6.92
N MET A 369 1.51 23.08 -7.45
CA MET A 369 1.16 22.39 -8.69
C MET A 369 1.88 22.95 -9.92
N LYS A 370 2.09 24.27 -9.98
CA LYS A 370 2.67 24.93 -11.16
C LYS A 370 4.19 24.96 -11.14
N SER A 371 4.79 25.24 -9.99
CA SER A 371 6.23 25.48 -9.88
C SER A 371 7.00 24.35 -9.21
N GLY A 372 6.32 23.43 -8.53
CA GLY A 372 6.98 22.43 -7.69
C GLY A 372 7.63 23.02 -6.44
N TYR A 373 7.28 24.25 -6.06
CA TYR A 373 7.77 24.88 -4.84
C TYR A 373 6.89 24.51 -3.65
N TYR A 374 7.50 23.89 -2.64
CA TYR A 374 6.85 23.48 -1.40
C TYR A 374 7.58 24.07 -0.20
N ASP A 375 6.83 24.41 0.85
CA ASP A 375 7.43 24.63 2.16
C ASP A 375 7.81 23.28 2.78
N TRP A 376 9.04 22.84 2.49
CA TRP A 376 9.57 21.58 2.99
C TRP A 376 9.65 21.50 4.51
N ILE A 377 9.73 22.64 5.21
CA ILE A 377 9.80 22.65 6.67
C ILE A 377 8.44 22.35 7.27
N GLU A 378 7.41 23.03 6.78
CA GLU A 378 6.04 22.79 7.23
C GLU A 378 5.55 21.41 6.79
N LEU A 379 5.91 20.97 5.58
CA LEU A 379 5.61 19.62 5.11
C LEU A 379 6.29 18.55 5.97
N TYR A 380 7.55 18.75 6.37
CA TYR A 380 8.23 17.84 7.28
C TYR A 380 7.48 17.74 8.62
N LYS A 381 7.17 18.88 9.26
CA LYS A 381 6.48 18.92 10.56
C LYS A 381 5.11 18.26 10.50
N SER A 382 4.29 18.62 9.51
CA SER A 382 2.94 18.04 9.33
C SER A 382 3.00 16.54 9.07
N SER A 383 3.98 16.05 8.32
CA SER A 383 4.17 14.61 8.09
C SER A 383 4.54 13.81 9.34
N GLN A 384 5.03 14.48 10.40
CA GLN A 384 5.35 13.81 11.66
C GLN A 384 4.10 13.49 12.50
N THR A 385 2.95 14.08 12.20
CA THR A 385 1.70 13.85 12.94
C THR A 385 0.58 13.33 12.07
N ASN A 386 0.60 13.65 10.77
CA ASN A 386 -0.42 13.23 9.82
C ASN A 386 0.21 12.50 8.62
N PRO A 387 -0.10 11.19 8.43
CA PRO A 387 0.33 10.47 7.24
C PRO A 387 -0.25 11.04 5.95
N ALA A 388 -1.48 11.55 5.95
CA ALA A 388 -2.13 12.12 4.77
C ALA A 388 -1.89 13.63 4.69
N VAL A 389 -0.69 14.01 4.24
CA VAL A 389 -0.29 15.41 4.10
C VAL A 389 -1.13 16.14 3.05
N ASP A 390 -1.44 17.40 3.32
CA ASP A 390 -2.15 18.27 2.38
C ASP A 390 -1.13 19.05 1.55
N VAL A 391 -1.01 18.66 0.28
CA VAL A 391 -0.08 19.18 -0.74
C VAL A 391 -0.73 19.07 -2.12
N ALA A 392 -0.32 19.84 -3.12
CA ALA A 392 -0.66 19.56 -4.51
C ALA A 392 0.28 18.51 -5.10
N GLU A 393 -0.14 17.78 -6.12
CA GLU A 393 0.77 16.93 -6.89
C GLU A 393 1.56 17.76 -7.91
N TYR A 394 2.74 17.30 -8.27
CA TYR A 394 3.61 17.93 -9.26
C TYR A 394 4.31 16.88 -10.11
N ALA A 395 4.33 17.11 -11.42
CA ALA A 395 5.19 16.42 -12.36
C ALA A 395 5.97 17.47 -13.14
N GLY A 396 7.30 17.40 -13.04
CA GLY A 396 8.24 18.23 -13.75
C GLY A 396 8.42 17.77 -15.20
N PRO A 397 9.63 17.94 -15.77
CA PRO A 397 9.88 17.67 -17.19
C PRO A 397 10.05 16.16 -17.46
N VAL A 398 8.97 15.40 -17.29
CA VAL A 398 8.96 13.94 -17.46
C VAL A 398 7.88 13.49 -18.45
N LYS A 399 8.16 12.42 -19.18
CA LYS A 399 7.21 11.75 -20.08
C LYS A 399 7.31 10.24 -19.94
N VAL A 400 6.18 9.55 -20.07
CA VAL A 400 6.17 8.09 -20.20
C VAL A 400 6.55 7.73 -21.64
N GLY A 401 7.44 6.76 -21.81
CA GLY A 401 7.87 6.26 -23.11
C GLY A 401 8.14 4.76 -23.08
N LEU A 402 8.51 4.20 -24.23
CA LEU A 402 8.96 2.82 -24.33
C LEU A 402 10.41 2.72 -23.85
N SER A 403 10.68 1.71 -23.02
CA SER A 403 12.02 1.37 -22.54
C SER A 403 12.42 0.02 -23.13
N PRO A 404 13.43 -0.03 -24.02
CA PRO A 404 13.84 -1.26 -24.70
C PRO A 404 14.13 -2.40 -23.70
N GLY A 405 13.44 -3.53 -23.88
CA GLY A 405 13.59 -4.71 -23.00
C GLY A 405 12.98 -4.58 -21.60
N ARG A 406 12.40 -3.42 -21.24
CA ARG A 406 11.82 -3.13 -19.92
C ARG A 406 10.35 -2.66 -20.00
N GLY A 407 9.75 -2.69 -21.18
CA GLY A 407 8.37 -2.28 -21.42
C GLY A 407 8.26 -0.76 -21.53
N ARG A 408 7.72 -0.10 -20.50
CA ARG A 408 7.62 1.36 -20.43
C ARG A 408 8.57 1.89 -19.37
N GLY A 409 8.94 3.16 -19.50
CA GLY A 409 9.78 3.87 -18.55
C GLY A 409 9.39 5.34 -18.49
N LEU A 410 9.94 6.04 -17.50
CA LEU A 410 9.78 7.48 -17.35
C LEU A 410 11.07 8.16 -17.81
N PHE A 411 10.96 9.17 -18.68
CA PHE A 411 12.09 9.83 -19.34
C PHE A 411 12.03 11.34 -19.17
N LEU A 412 13.19 11.98 -19.15
CA LEU A 412 13.28 13.43 -19.09
C LEU A 412 12.95 14.09 -20.43
N THR A 413 12.26 15.23 -20.37
CA THR A 413 12.00 16.09 -21.54
C THR A 413 12.97 17.26 -21.67
N GLU A 414 13.74 17.56 -20.62
CA GLU A 414 14.78 18.58 -20.58
C GLU A 414 15.94 18.17 -19.64
N ASP A 415 17.03 18.94 -19.64
CA ASP A 415 18.14 18.75 -18.71
C ASP A 415 17.76 19.20 -17.29
N VAL A 416 18.13 18.42 -16.28
CA VAL A 416 17.80 18.71 -14.87
C VAL A 416 19.04 18.68 -13.99
N LYS A 417 19.03 19.46 -12.91
CA LYS A 417 20.12 19.52 -11.94
C LYS A 417 19.94 18.48 -10.83
N ALA A 418 21.04 18.07 -10.21
CA ALA A 418 21.01 17.22 -9.01
C ALA A 418 20.10 17.83 -7.93
N GLY A 419 19.23 17.03 -7.34
CA GLY A 419 18.29 17.43 -6.28
C GLY A 419 17.06 18.21 -6.75
N GLN A 420 16.93 18.50 -8.04
CA GLN A 420 15.74 19.14 -8.59
C GLN A 420 14.50 18.25 -8.38
N LEU A 421 13.38 18.82 -7.94
CA LEU A 421 12.13 18.07 -7.81
C LEU A 421 11.66 17.62 -9.20
N LEU A 422 11.43 16.30 -9.37
CA LEU A 422 10.85 15.75 -10.60
C LEU A 422 9.39 15.37 -10.41
N ILE A 423 9.07 14.69 -9.32
CA ILE A 423 7.71 14.25 -9.03
C ILE A 423 7.43 14.46 -7.54
N LEU A 424 6.25 15.00 -7.25
CA LEU A 424 5.58 14.81 -5.97
C LEU A 424 4.19 14.22 -6.27
N SER A 425 3.94 12.99 -5.83
CA SER A 425 2.68 12.28 -6.14
C SER A 425 2.01 11.77 -4.87
N LYS A 426 0.69 11.92 -4.82
CA LYS A 426 -0.17 11.34 -3.80
C LYS A 426 -0.48 9.89 -4.15
N PRO A 427 -0.77 9.05 -3.14
CA PRO A 427 -1.18 7.69 -3.41
C PRO A 427 -2.56 7.69 -4.06
N PHE A 428 -2.74 6.84 -5.07
CA PHE A 428 -4.06 6.46 -5.59
C PHE A 428 -4.91 5.83 -4.47
N ALA A 429 -4.26 5.01 -3.63
CA ALA A 429 -4.79 4.47 -2.39
C ALA A 429 -3.61 4.12 -1.47
N ALA A 430 -3.81 4.22 -0.16
CA ALA A 430 -2.85 3.77 0.84
C ALA A 430 -3.58 3.16 2.05
N VAL A 431 -2.94 2.20 2.70
CA VAL A 431 -3.41 1.53 3.92
C VAL A 431 -2.28 1.49 4.93
N TYR A 432 -2.55 1.99 6.12
CA TYR A 432 -1.68 1.97 7.29
C TYR A 432 -2.15 0.91 8.28
N LYS A 433 -1.26 0.48 9.18
CA LYS A 433 -1.63 -0.47 10.25
C LYS A 433 -2.76 0.07 11.14
N THR A 434 -2.83 1.38 11.35
CA THR A 434 -3.91 2.06 12.09
C THR A 434 -5.26 2.01 11.38
N ASP A 435 -5.27 1.81 10.06
CA ASP A 435 -6.50 1.64 9.29
C ASP A 435 -7.05 0.21 9.43
N LEU A 436 -6.19 -0.73 9.85
CA LEU A 436 -6.59 -2.08 10.21
C LEU A 436 -7.14 -2.03 11.64
N GLY A 437 -8.37 -2.50 11.85
CA GLY A 437 -8.95 -2.60 13.19
C GLY A 437 -8.04 -3.41 14.15
N PRO A 438 -8.24 -3.28 15.47
CA PRO A 438 -7.42 -3.98 16.47
C PRO A 438 -7.37 -5.48 16.15
N ASP A 439 -6.16 -6.05 16.23
CA ASP A 439 -5.88 -7.48 16.13
C ASP A 439 -6.41 -8.23 14.88
N GLN A 440 -6.68 -7.50 13.79
CA GLN A 440 -6.97 -8.13 12.49
C GLN A 440 -5.67 -8.59 11.82
N SER A 441 -5.52 -9.91 11.72
CA SER A 441 -4.45 -10.55 10.96
C SER A 441 -5.05 -11.19 9.71
N LEU A 442 -4.73 -10.64 8.53
CA LEU A 442 -5.11 -11.22 7.24
C LEU A 442 -3.87 -11.80 6.58
N PHE A 443 -3.91 -13.12 6.39
CA PHE A 443 -2.92 -13.85 5.63
C PHE A 443 -3.43 -14.06 4.21
N SER A 444 -2.66 -13.62 3.21
CA SER A 444 -3.03 -13.78 1.80
C SER A 444 -1.94 -14.53 1.05
N CYS A 445 -2.28 -15.69 0.49
CA CYS A 445 -1.43 -16.38 -0.49
C CYS A 445 -1.58 -15.69 -1.84
N ASN A 446 -0.50 -15.08 -2.35
CA ASN A 446 -0.51 -14.43 -3.65
C ASN A 446 -0.02 -15.38 -4.74
N LEU A 447 -0.94 -15.88 -5.55
CA LEU A 447 -0.65 -16.81 -6.63
C LEU A 447 -0.11 -16.11 -7.89
N HIS A 448 -0.24 -14.78 -8.02
CA HIS A 448 0.37 -14.04 -9.14
C HIS A 448 1.89 -13.91 -8.98
N THR A 449 2.36 -13.83 -7.74
CA THR A 449 3.79 -13.66 -7.40
C THR A 449 4.41 -14.86 -6.69
N ASN A 450 3.60 -15.85 -6.30
CA ASN A 450 3.99 -16.97 -5.43
C ASN A 450 4.64 -16.51 -4.11
N THR A 451 4.04 -15.50 -3.49
CA THR A 451 4.47 -14.92 -2.20
C THR A 451 3.32 -14.83 -1.21
N ILE A 452 3.62 -14.48 0.04
CA ILE A 452 2.62 -14.10 1.02
C ILE A 452 2.56 -12.57 1.06
N ASP A 453 1.37 -12.01 0.95
CA ASP A 453 1.18 -10.57 1.13
C ASP A 453 0.98 -10.24 2.60
N ILE A 454 1.54 -9.11 3.04
CA ILE A 454 1.21 -8.54 4.35
C ILE A 454 -0.23 -8.03 4.40
N ALA A 455 -0.75 -7.81 5.60
CA ALA A 455 -2.14 -7.40 5.80
C ALA A 455 -2.48 -6.08 5.08
N THR A 456 -1.64 -5.04 5.19
CA THR A 456 -1.93 -3.72 4.57
C THR A 456 -1.98 -3.80 3.04
N GLN A 457 -1.15 -4.65 2.42
CA GLN A 457 -1.17 -4.91 0.98
C GLN A 457 -2.44 -5.64 0.56
N SER A 458 -2.83 -6.67 1.31
CA SER A 458 -4.07 -7.42 1.05
C SER A 458 -5.32 -6.55 1.14
N TYR A 459 -5.33 -5.60 2.08
CA TYR A 459 -6.44 -4.68 2.27
C TYR A 459 -6.46 -3.50 1.30
N LEU A 460 -5.37 -3.24 0.55
CA LEU A 460 -5.28 -2.14 -0.40
C LEU A 460 -6.31 -2.24 -1.54
N THR A 461 -6.77 -3.45 -1.88
CA THR A 461 -7.85 -3.68 -2.84
C THR A 461 -9.12 -2.89 -2.49
N GLN A 462 -9.44 -2.76 -1.21
CA GLN A 462 -10.68 -2.10 -0.75
C GLN A 462 -10.74 -0.59 -1.09
N PRO A 463 -9.76 0.25 -0.68
CA PRO A 463 -9.76 1.66 -1.06
C PRO A 463 -9.55 1.86 -2.57
N VAL A 464 -8.84 0.98 -3.27
CA VAL A 464 -8.72 1.03 -4.75
C VAL A 464 -10.10 0.88 -5.40
N LEU A 465 -10.87 -0.13 -5.01
CA LEU A 465 -12.21 -0.35 -5.54
C LEU A 465 -13.19 0.77 -5.14
N ALA A 466 -13.06 1.30 -3.92
CA ALA A 466 -13.86 2.44 -3.48
C ALA A 466 -13.57 3.70 -4.30
N HIS A 467 -12.29 3.96 -4.63
CA HIS A 467 -11.89 5.06 -5.51
C HIS A 467 -12.44 4.86 -6.93
N ILE A 468 -12.26 3.69 -7.54
CA ILE A 468 -12.80 3.39 -8.87
C ILE A 468 -14.34 3.52 -8.89
N LYS A 469 -15.02 3.12 -7.83
CA LYS A 469 -16.48 3.27 -7.73
C LYS A 469 -16.91 4.74 -7.67
N ASP A 470 -16.17 5.58 -6.95
CA ASP A 470 -16.46 7.02 -6.86
C ASP A 470 -16.10 7.76 -8.15
N ASP A 471 -14.94 7.44 -8.74
CA ASP A 471 -14.46 7.97 -10.01
C ASP A 471 -14.21 6.83 -11.01
N PRO A 472 -15.22 6.37 -11.76
CA PRO A 472 -15.05 5.32 -12.77
C PRO A 472 -13.99 5.68 -13.82
N SER A 473 -13.81 6.97 -14.12
CA SER A 473 -12.78 7.42 -15.05
C SER A 473 -11.34 7.20 -14.53
N ALA A 474 -11.17 7.01 -13.22
CA ALA A 474 -9.90 6.65 -12.60
C ALA A 474 -9.42 5.25 -12.99
N TYR A 475 -10.33 4.36 -13.37
CA TYR A 475 -9.99 3.01 -13.79
C TYR A 475 -9.10 2.99 -15.04
N LYS A 476 -9.24 3.97 -15.94
CA LYS A 476 -8.38 4.08 -17.13
C LYS A 476 -6.91 4.27 -16.75
N ALA A 477 -6.62 5.17 -15.82
CA ALA A 477 -5.27 5.43 -15.34
C ALA A 477 -4.74 4.24 -14.52
N PHE A 478 -5.58 3.65 -13.67
CA PHE A 478 -5.23 2.44 -12.92
C PHE A 478 -4.90 1.26 -13.83
N SER A 479 -5.68 1.06 -14.90
CA SER A 479 -5.48 -0.03 -15.86
C SER A 479 -4.20 0.13 -16.70
N CYS A 480 -3.53 1.27 -16.61
CA CYS A 480 -2.22 1.48 -17.19
C CYS A 480 -1.07 0.95 -16.32
N LEU A 481 -1.34 0.43 -15.11
CA LEU A 481 -0.33 -0.22 -14.26
C LEU A 481 0.02 -1.62 -14.77
N TYR A 482 1.26 -2.05 -14.50
CA TYR A 482 1.70 -3.39 -14.88
C TYR A 482 1.06 -4.45 -13.98
N ALA A 483 0.18 -5.29 -14.51
CA ALA A 483 -0.49 -6.34 -13.76
C ALA A 483 0.25 -7.70 -13.82
N GLY A 484 1.48 -7.73 -14.32
CA GLY A 484 2.23 -8.97 -14.44
C GLY A 484 2.13 -9.63 -15.82
N PRO A 485 2.77 -10.79 -15.98
CA PRO A 485 2.96 -11.47 -17.27
C PRO A 485 1.71 -12.16 -17.81
N GLU A 486 0.71 -12.39 -16.96
CA GLU A 486 -0.57 -13.01 -17.33
C GLU A 486 -1.52 -12.03 -18.03
N PHE A 487 -1.21 -10.72 -17.95
CA PHE A 487 -2.03 -9.65 -18.49
C PHE A 487 -1.32 -8.95 -19.65
N PRO A 488 -2.07 -8.31 -20.57
CA PRO A 488 -1.48 -7.52 -21.64
C PRO A 488 -0.57 -6.42 -21.11
N LEU A 489 0.49 -6.11 -21.87
CA LEU A 489 1.35 -4.97 -21.54
C LEU A 489 0.54 -3.67 -21.64
N PRO A 490 0.61 -2.78 -20.63
CA PRO A 490 -0.26 -1.62 -20.64
C PRO A 490 0.29 -0.53 -21.59
N PRO A 491 -0.57 0.33 -22.17
CA PRO A 491 -0.19 1.30 -23.19
C PRO A 491 0.52 2.54 -22.59
N VAL A 492 1.34 3.25 -23.37
CA VAL A 492 1.92 4.54 -22.93
C VAL A 492 0.80 5.55 -22.66
N PHE A 493 0.94 6.38 -21.62
CA PHE A 493 -0.02 7.42 -21.24
C PHE A 493 0.68 8.75 -20.91
N SER A 494 -0.07 9.85 -20.86
CA SER A 494 0.48 11.16 -20.53
C SER A 494 0.73 11.29 -19.02
N ALA A 495 1.97 11.61 -18.63
CA ALA A 495 2.31 11.88 -17.23
C ALA A 495 1.50 13.07 -16.67
N LEU A 496 1.23 14.07 -17.50
CA LEU A 496 0.43 15.24 -17.14
C LEU A 496 -1.04 14.89 -16.89
N GLU A 497 -1.62 13.98 -17.67
CA GLU A 497 -3.02 13.54 -17.47
C GLU A 497 -3.23 12.79 -16.15
N VAL A 498 -2.17 12.22 -15.59
CA VAL A 498 -2.24 11.53 -14.29
C VAL A 498 -2.17 12.50 -13.13
N VAL A 499 -1.39 13.58 -13.26
CA VAL A 499 -1.17 14.55 -12.18
C VAL A 499 -2.19 15.71 -12.22
N GLN A 500 -2.77 15.99 -13.39
CA GLN A 500 -3.79 17.02 -13.51
C GLN A 500 -5.19 16.46 -13.20
N PRO A 501 -6.02 17.23 -12.48
CA PRO A 501 -7.36 16.81 -12.13
C PRO A 501 -8.24 16.68 -13.38
N ARG A 502 -8.95 15.56 -13.51
CA ARG A 502 -9.92 15.36 -14.60
C ARG A 502 -11.08 16.35 -14.48
N THR A 503 -11.39 17.07 -15.55
CA THR A 503 -12.43 18.12 -15.59
C THR A 503 -13.81 17.62 -16.04
N GLN A 504 -13.90 16.50 -16.78
CA GLN A 504 -15.17 15.89 -17.21
C GLN A 504 -15.13 14.36 -17.03
N PRO A 505 -15.29 13.84 -15.81
CA PRO A 505 -15.32 12.39 -15.57
C PRO A 505 -16.64 11.78 -16.04
N SER A 506 -16.57 10.61 -16.66
CA SER A 506 -17.75 9.77 -16.88
C SER A 506 -18.17 9.11 -15.58
N MET A 507 -19.43 9.28 -15.18
CA MET A 507 -20.04 8.53 -14.08
C MET A 507 -20.59 7.17 -14.54
N GLN A 508 -20.34 6.77 -15.80
CA GLN A 508 -20.74 5.46 -16.29
C GLN A 508 -19.97 4.38 -15.51
N PRO A 509 -20.67 3.39 -14.92
CA PRO A 509 -20.02 2.27 -14.24
C PRO A 509 -19.05 1.56 -15.18
N VAL A 510 -17.89 1.17 -14.64
CA VAL A 510 -16.90 0.35 -15.34
C VAL A 510 -16.96 -1.07 -14.80
N ASP A 511 -16.85 -2.05 -15.68
CA ASP A 511 -16.68 -3.45 -15.29
C ASP A 511 -15.26 -3.66 -14.76
N ILE A 512 -15.15 -4.34 -13.62
CA ILE A 512 -13.89 -4.49 -12.90
C ILE A 512 -13.44 -5.95 -12.97
N ASP A 513 -12.29 -6.17 -13.60
CA ASP A 513 -11.55 -7.42 -13.43
C ASP A 513 -10.74 -7.40 -12.12
N ILE A 514 -11.19 -8.18 -11.14
CA ILE A 514 -10.56 -8.22 -9.82
C ILE A 514 -9.18 -8.87 -9.84
N SER A 515 -8.93 -9.83 -10.74
CA SER A 515 -7.60 -10.45 -10.86
C SER A 515 -6.59 -9.45 -11.39
N HIS A 516 -6.99 -8.62 -12.38
CA HIS A 516 -6.15 -7.51 -12.84
C HIS A 516 -5.86 -6.51 -11.73
N VAL A 517 -6.87 -6.15 -10.91
CA VAL A 517 -6.70 -5.23 -9.77
C VAL A 517 -5.70 -5.79 -8.75
N GLU A 518 -5.89 -7.04 -8.33
CA GLU A 518 -5.00 -7.71 -7.36
C GLU A 518 -3.57 -7.81 -7.88
N ALA A 519 -3.39 -8.23 -9.13
CA ALA A 519 -2.08 -8.35 -9.73
C ALA A 519 -1.40 -6.97 -9.92
N ALA A 520 -2.12 -5.95 -10.35
CA ALA A 520 -1.60 -4.58 -10.41
C ALA A 520 -1.14 -4.08 -9.03
N ILE A 521 -1.86 -4.39 -7.96
CA ILE A 521 -1.43 -4.08 -6.59
C ILE A 521 -0.13 -4.81 -6.26
N SER A 522 -0.02 -6.10 -6.56
CA SER A 522 1.17 -6.91 -6.26
C SER A 522 2.47 -6.39 -6.88
N PHE A 523 2.40 -5.90 -8.12
CA PHE A 523 3.58 -5.46 -8.87
C PHE A 523 3.91 -3.97 -8.69
N ASN A 524 3.01 -3.14 -8.16
CA ASN A 524 3.17 -1.68 -8.14
C ASN A 524 3.03 -1.05 -6.74
N SER A 525 2.95 -1.86 -5.69
CA SER A 525 2.85 -1.36 -4.32
C SER A 525 4.18 -0.88 -3.76
N PHE A 526 4.14 0.24 -3.04
CA PHE A 526 5.26 0.83 -2.30
C PHE A 526 4.95 0.87 -0.81
N SER A 527 5.98 1.00 0.03
CA SER A 527 5.83 1.18 1.48
C SER A 527 6.10 2.65 1.86
N PRO A 528 5.07 3.49 2.05
CA PRO A 528 5.24 4.91 2.36
C PRO A 528 5.70 5.13 3.82
N ARG A 529 6.99 4.85 4.06
CA ARG A 529 7.67 5.18 5.32
C ARG A 529 8.14 6.63 5.26
N ARG A 530 7.50 7.48 6.06
CA ARG A 530 7.85 8.90 6.15
C ARG A 530 9.34 9.08 6.46
N ILE A 531 9.91 10.19 5.99
CA ILE A 531 11.22 10.65 6.45
C ILE A 531 11.17 10.91 7.97
N SER A 532 12.07 10.27 8.72
CA SER A 532 12.20 10.39 10.17
C SER A 532 13.33 11.36 10.58
N PRO A 533 13.35 11.78 11.86
CA PRO A 533 14.55 12.32 12.49
C PRO A 533 15.69 11.30 12.48
N ALA A 534 16.94 11.76 12.32
CA ALA A 534 18.10 10.92 12.09
C ALA A 534 18.53 10.02 13.28
N LEU A 535 18.00 10.25 14.49
CA LEU A 535 18.37 9.50 15.70
C LEU A 535 17.76 8.09 15.79
N GLU A 536 16.77 7.79 14.98
CA GLU A 536 16.23 6.43 14.89
C GLU A 536 17.15 5.60 13.99
N TRP A 537 18.37 5.27 14.44
CA TRP A 537 19.16 4.24 13.76
C TRP A 537 18.43 2.91 13.93
N ASN A 538 17.67 2.55 12.91
CA ASN A 538 17.21 1.19 12.68
C ASN A 538 18.00 0.69 11.45
N PRO A 539 18.75 -0.42 11.55
CA PRO A 539 19.39 -1.04 10.39
C PRO A 539 18.39 -1.38 9.25
N ASP A 540 17.08 -1.38 9.54
CA ASP A 540 16.00 -1.49 8.57
C ASP A 540 15.56 -0.15 7.91
N TYR A 541 16.20 1.00 8.15
CA TYR A 541 15.87 2.28 7.49
C TYR A 541 16.48 2.38 6.08
N GLY A 542 15.93 1.59 5.16
CA GLY A 542 15.85 1.93 3.75
C GLY A 542 14.39 1.92 3.34
N SER A 543 13.96 2.74 2.37
CA SER A 543 12.57 2.73 1.87
C SER A 543 12.17 1.40 1.17
N LEU A 544 13.01 0.36 1.27
CA LEU A 544 12.97 -0.90 0.54
C LEU A 544 13.40 -2.10 1.42
N SER A 545 13.46 -1.93 2.74
CA SER A 545 13.63 -3.07 3.66
C SER A 545 12.45 -4.04 3.51
N PRO A 546 12.64 -5.35 3.81
CA PRO A 546 11.56 -6.32 3.75
C PRO A 546 10.32 -5.80 4.48
N LEU A 547 9.16 -5.99 3.88
CA LEU A 547 7.89 -5.59 4.48
C LEU A 547 7.74 -6.31 5.83
N SER A 548 7.75 -5.55 6.93
CA SER A 548 7.26 -6.01 8.22
C SER A 548 5.72 -6.01 8.23
N ASP A 549 5.10 -6.79 9.12
CA ASP A 549 3.65 -6.80 9.33
C ASP A 549 3.03 -5.43 9.67
N THR A 550 3.86 -4.49 10.10
CA THR A 550 3.48 -3.12 10.46
C THR A 550 3.63 -2.11 9.32
N SER A 551 4.16 -2.53 8.17
CA SER A 551 4.47 -1.64 7.06
C SER A 551 3.20 -1.09 6.40
N PRO A 552 3.11 0.23 6.15
CA PRO A 552 2.04 0.75 5.32
C PRO A 552 2.24 0.31 3.86
N THR A 553 1.15 0.22 3.10
CA THR A 553 1.22 -0.07 1.66
C THR A 553 0.46 1.01 0.89
N GLY A 554 1.07 1.55 -0.16
CA GLY A 554 0.47 2.57 -1.02
C GLY A 554 0.71 2.28 -2.51
N LEU A 555 -0.25 2.69 -3.34
CA LEU A 555 -0.21 2.57 -4.79
C LEU A 555 -0.10 3.97 -5.41
N TYR A 556 0.82 4.17 -6.36
CA TYR A 556 1.08 5.49 -6.97
C TYR A 556 1.15 5.35 -8.50
N ILE A 557 0.27 6.03 -9.24
CA ILE A 557 0.13 5.77 -10.68
C ILE A 557 1.41 6.13 -11.46
N LEU A 558 1.86 7.39 -11.39
CA LEU A 558 3.00 7.85 -12.18
C LEU A 558 4.35 7.26 -11.69
N PRO A 559 4.66 7.22 -10.37
CA PRO A 559 5.90 6.60 -9.88
C PRO A 559 6.06 5.11 -10.20
N SER A 560 4.95 4.36 -10.34
CA SER A 560 5.01 2.92 -10.69
C SER A 560 5.60 2.64 -12.07
N VAL A 561 5.74 3.66 -12.92
CA VAL A 561 6.31 3.53 -14.27
C VAL A 561 7.85 3.57 -14.26
N ILE A 562 8.46 3.99 -13.16
CA ILE A 562 9.91 4.17 -13.08
C ILE A 562 10.58 2.81 -12.91
N ASN A 563 11.48 2.46 -13.83
CA ASN A 563 12.10 1.14 -13.83
C ASN A 563 13.23 0.98 -12.79
N HIS A 564 13.57 -0.28 -12.52
CA HIS A 564 14.56 -0.64 -11.53
C HIS A 564 16.02 -0.55 -12.00
N GLU A 565 16.88 0.14 -11.24
CA GLU A 565 18.32 -0.15 -11.16
C GLU A 565 18.77 -0.11 -9.69
N CYS A 566 19.69 -1.00 -9.27
CA CYS A 566 20.14 -1.02 -7.87
C CYS A 566 20.82 0.30 -7.47
N LEU A 567 21.57 0.90 -8.40
CA LEU A 567 22.16 2.24 -8.26
C LEU A 567 21.34 3.29 -9.02
N GLY A 568 20.00 3.25 -8.86
CA GLY A 568 19.10 4.12 -9.59
C GLY A 568 19.48 5.60 -9.55
N ASN A 569 19.33 6.29 -10.68
CA ASN A 569 19.74 7.68 -10.84
C ASN A 569 18.84 8.69 -10.09
N CYS A 570 17.72 8.23 -9.53
CA CYS A 570 16.85 9.01 -8.68
C CYS A 570 16.85 8.57 -7.21
N SER A 571 16.61 9.51 -6.30
CA SER A 571 16.19 9.28 -4.93
C SER A 571 14.67 9.20 -4.85
N LEU A 572 14.18 8.38 -3.92
CA LEU A 572 12.76 8.23 -3.59
C LEU A 572 12.61 8.44 -2.09
N THR A 573 11.74 9.37 -1.70
CA THR A 573 11.44 9.69 -0.30
C THR A 573 9.94 9.83 -0.08
N PHE A 574 9.46 9.63 1.15
CA PHE A 574 8.05 9.85 1.49
C PHE A 574 7.88 10.96 2.52
N TRP A 575 6.96 11.86 2.23
CA TRP A 575 6.55 12.98 3.08
C TRP A 575 5.13 12.67 3.56
N GLY A 576 5.05 11.96 4.69
CA GLY A 576 3.82 11.26 5.06
C GLY A 576 3.53 10.17 4.03
N ASN A 577 2.45 10.30 3.28
CA ASN A 577 2.06 9.44 2.19
C ASN A 577 2.41 10.02 0.80
N ALA A 578 2.89 11.26 0.69
CA ALA A 578 3.29 11.82 -0.59
C ALA A 578 4.68 11.30 -0.98
N MET A 579 4.78 10.71 -2.17
CA MET A 579 6.05 10.21 -2.70
C MET A 579 6.77 11.31 -3.47
N CYS A 580 8.06 11.46 -3.22
CA CYS A 580 8.88 12.49 -3.82
C CYS A 580 10.13 11.91 -4.49
N ILE A 581 10.38 12.33 -5.73
CA ILE A 581 11.45 11.82 -6.58
C ILE A 581 12.35 12.97 -7.05
N ARG A 582 13.67 12.79 -6.89
CA ARG A 582 14.72 13.74 -7.30
C ARG A 582 15.87 13.02 -8.00
N PRO A 583 16.61 13.65 -8.93
CA PRO A 583 17.78 13.06 -9.52
C PRO A 583 18.98 13.21 -8.57
N ARG A 584 19.82 12.19 -8.48
CA ARG A 584 21.03 12.20 -7.63
C ARG A 584 22.18 12.99 -8.25
N ALA A 585 22.15 13.15 -9.56
CA ALA A 585 23.14 13.90 -10.34
C ALA A 585 22.43 14.78 -11.38
N GLY A 586 23.19 15.61 -12.10
CA GLY A 586 22.65 16.26 -13.29
C GLY A 586 22.32 15.22 -14.36
N LEU A 587 21.09 15.24 -14.86
CA LEU A 587 20.61 14.31 -15.88
C LEU A 587 20.26 15.07 -17.16
N LYS A 588 20.42 14.39 -18.30
CA LYS A 588 20.20 14.95 -19.63
C LYS A 588 18.83 14.61 -20.18
N LYS A 589 18.30 15.50 -21.03
CA LYS A 589 17.09 15.25 -21.82
C LYS A 589 17.14 13.87 -22.48
N GLY A 590 16.03 13.13 -22.38
CA GLY A 590 15.88 11.80 -22.96
C GLY A 590 16.45 10.66 -22.12
N GLN A 591 17.15 10.93 -21.02
CA GLN A 591 17.56 9.87 -20.09
C GLN A 591 16.36 9.26 -19.37
N GLU A 592 16.40 7.94 -19.19
CA GLU A 592 15.42 7.19 -18.40
C GLU A 592 15.69 7.42 -16.90
N LEU A 593 14.63 7.63 -16.14
CA LEU A 593 14.66 7.70 -14.68
C LEU A 593 14.62 6.28 -14.11
N THR A 594 15.47 6.01 -13.13
CA THR A 594 15.55 4.71 -12.47
C THR A 594 15.59 4.85 -10.96
N ILE A 595 14.92 3.93 -10.27
CA ILE A 595 14.92 3.82 -8.80
C ILE A 595 15.30 2.40 -8.38
N SER A 596 15.69 2.21 -7.12
CA SER A 596 15.88 0.86 -6.60
C SER A 596 14.53 0.27 -6.15
N TYR A 597 14.25 -0.99 -6.48
CA TYR A 597 13.07 -1.75 -6.02
C TYR A 597 13.43 -2.67 -4.85
N ALA A 598 14.70 -3.04 -4.75
CA ALA A 598 15.25 -3.77 -3.62
C ALA A 598 16.13 -2.81 -2.82
N SER A 599 16.22 -3.03 -1.51
CA SER A 599 17.29 -2.40 -0.74
C SER A 599 18.65 -2.78 -1.33
N ARG A 600 19.66 -1.94 -1.14
CA ARG A 600 21.02 -2.17 -1.69
C ARG A 600 21.80 -3.11 -0.77
N ILE A 601 21.16 -4.25 -0.50
CA ILE A 601 21.64 -5.39 0.29
C ILE A 601 22.42 -6.36 -0.60
N ASP A 602 22.83 -7.49 -0.05
CA ASP A 602 23.54 -8.54 -0.79
C ASP A 602 22.77 -9.01 -2.06
N LEU A 603 23.54 -9.56 -2.99
CA LEU A 603 23.06 -9.92 -4.33
C LEU A 603 21.90 -10.93 -4.30
N ASP A 604 21.95 -11.91 -3.40
CA ASP A 604 20.95 -12.97 -3.31
C ASP A 604 19.61 -12.40 -2.88
N LYS A 605 19.58 -11.59 -1.82
CA LYS A 605 18.34 -10.96 -1.35
C LYS A 605 17.79 -9.97 -2.39
N ARG A 606 18.64 -9.18 -3.06
CA ARG A 606 18.20 -8.33 -4.17
C ARG A 606 17.57 -9.14 -5.30
N THR A 607 18.21 -10.23 -5.70
CA THR A 607 17.71 -11.13 -6.74
C THR A 607 16.38 -11.76 -6.35
N ALA A 608 16.22 -12.17 -5.09
CA ALA A 608 14.97 -12.72 -4.56
C ALA A 608 13.82 -11.70 -4.63
N ILE A 609 14.05 -10.43 -4.26
CA ILE A 609 13.05 -9.35 -4.35
C ILE A 609 12.68 -9.06 -5.81
N LEU A 610 13.67 -8.99 -6.70
CA LEU A 610 13.47 -8.68 -8.12
C LEU A 610 12.83 -9.82 -8.92
N LYS A 611 12.92 -11.06 -8.40
CA LYS A 611 12.35 -12.26 -9.03
C LYS A 611 10.88 -12.11 -9.36
N LYS A 612 10.09 -11.51 -8.46
CA LYS A 612 8.65 -11.29 -8.71
C LYS A 612 8.42 -10.45 -9.96
N HIS A 613 9.24 -9.42 -10.19
CA HIS A 613 9.16 -8.55 -11.36
C HIS A 613 9.79 -9.15 -12.62
N ARG A 614 10.38 -10.35 -12.54
CA ARG A 614 11.16 -10.97 -13.63
C ARG A 614 12.31 -10.09 -14.13
N ILE A 615 12.92 -9.31 -13.22
CA ILE A 615 14.02 -8.42 -13.54
C ILE A 615 15.35 -9.13 -13.25
N ARG A 616 16.19 -9.26 -14.27
CA ARG A 616 17.61 -9.58 -14.12
C ARG A 616 18.42 -8.30 -14.27
N CYS A 617 18.79 -7.69 -13.15
CA CYS A 617 19.50 -6.40 -13.17
C CYS A 617 20.97 -6.60 -13.56
N THR A 618 21.44 -5.84 -14.55
CA THR A 618 22.82 -5.86 -15.06
C THR A 618 23.57 -4.56 -14.74
N CYS A 619 23.11 -3.79 -13.75
CA CYS A 619 23.74 -2.53 -13.36
C CYS A 619 25.15 -2.74 -12.79
N ARG A 620 25.92 -1.66 -12.68
CA ARG A 620 27.32 -1.71 -12.21
C ARG A 620 27.48 -2.40 -10.86
N LEU A 621 26.59 -2.18 -9.89
CA LEU A 621 26.65 -2.89 -8.60
C LEU A 621 26.54 -4.41 -8.78
N CYS A 622 25.51 -4.89 -9.51
CA CYS A 622 25.34 -6.32 -9.77
C CYS A 622 26.56 -6.91 -10.50
N GLN A 623 27.16 -6.18 -11.42
CA GLN A 623 28.36 -6.63 -12.13
C GLN A 623 29.56 -6.76 -11.18
N GLU A 624 29.72 -5.83 -10.23
CA GLU A 624 30.79 -5.92 -9.22
C GLU A 624 30.57 -7.12 -8.28
N ASP A 625 29.35 -7.31 -7.75
CA ASP A 625 29.08 -8.43 -6.84
C ASP A 625 29.26 -9.80 -7.51
N LEU A 626 28.90 -9.92 -8.79
CA LEU A 626 29.08 -11.15 -9.58
C LEU A 626 30.55 -11.51 -9.84
N ARG A 627 31.51 -10.60 -9.59
CA ARG A 627 32.95 -10.92 -9.70
C ARG A 627 33.42 -11.76 -8.51
N ASP A 628 32.75 -11.63 -7.37
CA ASP A 628 33.12 -12.33 -6.16
C ASP A 628 32.44 -13.70 -6.11
N SER A 629 33.19 -14.74 -5.75
CA SER A 629 32.62 -16.08 -5.58
C SER A 629 31.58 -16.11 -4.45
N ALA A 630 30.58 -16.99 -4.55
CA ALA A 630 29.56 -17.16 -3.51
C ALA A 630 30.15 -17.39 -2.11
N MET A 631 31.24 -18.17 -2.01
CA MET A 631 31.98 -18.39 -0.75
C MET A 631 32.54 -17.08 -0.15
N MET A 632 33.06 -16.17 -1.00
CA MET A 632 33.57 -14.89 -0.52
C MET A 632 32.45 -13.95 -0.11
N GLN A 633 31.31 -13.96 -0.80
CA GLN A 633 30.12 -13.20 -0.42
C GLN A 633 29.56 -13.68 0.93
N GLU A 634 29.47 -14.99 1.16
CA GLU A 634 29.05 -15.56 2.43
C GLU A 634 30.02 -15.22 3.57
N ARG A 635 31.34 -15.37 3.32
CA ARG A 635 32.38 -14.98 4.28
C ARG A 635 32.26 -13.50 4.65
N ARG A 636 32.02 -12.61 3.67
CA ARG A 636 31.82 -11.17 3.90
C ARG A 636 30.64 -10.92 4.81
N LEU A 637 29.47 -11.52 4.53
CA LEU A 637 28.28 -11.36 5.36
C LEU A 637 28.51 -11.81 6.80
N GLY A 638 29.19 -12.95 6.99
CA GLY A 638 29.56 -13.44 8.32
C GLY A 638 30.51 -12.49 9.06
N LEU A 639 31.49 -11.91 8.37
CA LEU A 639 32.42 -10.94 8.95
C LEU A 639 31.72 -9.62 9.32
N VAL A 640 30.83 -9.10 8.46
CA VAL A 640 30.03 -7.88 8.74
C VAL A 640 29.19 -8.09 10.00
N ALA A 641 28.43 -9.19 10.08
CA ALA A 641 27.60 -9.48 11.24
C ALA A 641 28.41 -9.64 12.54
N ARG A 642 29.62 -10.22 12.45
CA ARG A 642 30.54 -10.29 13.60
C ARG A 642 31.06 -8.91 14.01
N MET A 643 31.33 -8.00 13.07
CA MET A 643 31.75 -6.62 13.39
C MET A 643 30.61 -5.83 14.04
N GLU A 644 29.38 -5.96 13.57
CA GLU A 644 28.22 -5.33 14.19
C GLU A 644 28.07 -5.72 15.66
N ASN A 645 28.33 -7.00 16.01
CA ASN A 645 28.30 -7.45 17.39
C ASN A 645 29.35 -6.80 18.30
N LEU A 646 30.42 -6.20 17.76
CA LEU A 646 31.41 -5.47 18.56
C LEU A 646 30.85 -4.19 19.17
N THR A 647 29.80 -3.60 18.57
CA THR A 647 29.14 -2.39 19.08
C THR A 647 28.40 -2.60 20.41
N LYS A 648 28.18 -3.85 20.83
CA LYS A 648 27.45 -4.18 22.06
C LYS A 648 28.27 -3.99 23.34
N ASN A 649 29.60 -3.89 23.22
CA ASN A 649 30.51 -3.76 24.36
C ASN A 649 31.29 -2.45 24.25
N GLU A 650 31.75 -1.91 25.37
CA GLU A 650 32.61 -0.72 25.37
C GLU A 650 33.92 -0.97 24.60
N PRO A 651 34.35 -0.03 23.74
CA PRO A 651 35.59 -0.16 22.99
C PRO A 651 36.81 -0.30 23.92
N ASN A 652 37.62 -1.32 23.65
CA ASN A 652 38.88 -1.60 24.34
C ASN A 652 39.96 -2.08 23.36
N VAL A 653 41.23 -2.11 23.80
CA VAL A 653 42.38 -2.37 22.92
C VAL A 653 42.26 -3.72 22.20
N LYS A 654 41.70 -4.74 22.87
CA LYS A 654 41.46 -6.06 22.27
C LYS A 654 40.40 -5.98 21.18
N SER A 655 39.29 -5.28 21.43
CA SER A 655 38.23 -5.09 20.44
C SER A 655 38.70 -4.29 19.22
N LEU A 656 39.55 -3.28 19.40
CA LEU A 656 40.11 -2.49 18.29
C LEU A 656 41.06 -3.32 17.44
N LYS A 657 41.96 -4.09 18.08
CA LYS A 657 42.87 -5.00 17.37
C LYS A 657 42.08 -6.05 16.57
N LEU A 658 41.01 -6.58 17.16
CA LEU A 658 40.11 -7.52 16.50
C LEU A 658 39.40 -6.86 15.30
N ALA A 659 38.85 -5.66 15.47
CA ALA A 659 38.17 -4.93 14.41
C ALA A 659 39.10 -4.62 13.23
N ARG A 660 40.36 -4.21 13.48
CA ARG A 660 41.38 -4.02 12.42
C ARG A 660 41.68 -5.32 11.67
N GLY A 661 41.87 -6.43 12.39
CA GLY A 661 42.11 -7.73 11.77
C GLY A 661 40.94 -8.18 10.88
N MET A 662 39.71 -8.05 11.40
CA MET A 662 38.50 -8.38 10.64
C MET A 662 38.30 -7.49 9.42
N MET A 663 38.65 -6.20 9.51
CA MET A 663 38.58 -5.27 8.38
C MET A 663 39.51 -5.71 7.25
N GLN A 664 40.73 -6.14 7.57
CA GLN A 664 41.66 -6.65 6.58
C GLN A 664 41.09 -7.90 5.87
N GLU A 665 40.56 -8.85 6.64
CA GLU A 665 39.89 -10.03 6.08
C GLU A 665 38.68 -9.66 5.20
N LEU A 666 37.90 -8.64 5.60
CA LEU A 666 36.76 -8.14 4.83
C LEU A 666 37.17 -7.59 3.47
N ILE A 667 38.23 -6.78 3.42
CA ILE A 667 38.74 -6.21 2.17
C ILE A 667 39.22 -7.32 1.24
N GLU A 668 39.82 -8.38 1.79
CA GLU A 668 40.28 -9.56 1.03
C GLU A 668 39.13 -10.39 0.44
N THR A 669 37.89 -10.22 0.91
CA THR A 669 36.71 -10.87 0.30
C THR A 669 36.30 -10.26 -1.04
N TYR A 670 36.86 -9.12 -1.42
CA TYR A 670 36.58 -8.47 -2.69
C TYR A 670 37.66 -8.81 -3.72
N SER A 671 37.24 -9.07 -4.96
CA SER A 671 38.16 -9.24 -6.09
C SER A 671 39.09 -8.03 -6.21
N LYS A 672 40.35 -8.28 -6.60
CA LYS A 672 41.35 -7.22 -6.83
C LYS A 672 40.94 -6.25 -7.93
N ASP A 673 40.17 -6.73 -8.90
CA ASP A 673 39.65 -5.93 -10.01
C ASP A 673 38.34 -5.21 -9.68
N SER A 674 37.80 -5.42 -8.47
CA SER A 674 36.55 -4.79 -8.04
C SER A 674 36.74 -3.29 -7.86
N ASN A 675 35.71 -2.53 -8.24
CA ASN A 675 35.70 -1.09 -8.02
C ASN A 675 35.68 -0.77 -6.51
N PRO A 676 36.73 -0.15 -5.94
CA PRO A 676 36.76 0.17 -4.50
C PRO A 676 35.67 1.15 -4.09
N PHE A 677 35.13 1.94 -5.03
CA PHE A 677 34.07 2.91 -4.77
C PHE A 677 32.65 2.33 -4.78
N LEU A 678 32.49 1.00 -4.97
CA LEU A 678 31.18 0.33 -5.00
C LEU A 678 31.17 -0.92 -4.12
N ARG A 679 31.73 -0.80 -2.92
CA ARG A 679 31.80 -1.87 -1.91
C ARG A 679 30.87 -1.57 -0.74
N ILE A 680 29.58 -1.45 -1.02
CA ILE A 680 28.56 -0.88 -0.11
C ILE A 680 28.52 -1.58 1.27
N ASP A 681 28.81 -2.89 1.31
CA ASP A 681 28.81 -3.65 2.56
C ASP A 681 29.97 -3.28 3.51
N LEU A 682 30.99 -2.58 3.01
CA LEU A 682 32.10 -2.10 3.84
C LEU A 682 31.75 -0.84 4.65
N TRP A 683 30.67 -0.12 4.33
CA TRP A 683 30.30 1.09 5.07
C TRP A 683 30.14 0.81 6.57
N ILE A 684 29.38 -0.23 6.95
CA ILE A 684 29.14 -0.59 8.36
C ILE A 684 30.46 -0.92 9.07
N PRO A 685 31.29 -1.88 8.57
CA PRO A 685 32.61 -2.14 9.11
C PRO A 685 33.48 -0.89 9.28
N PHE A 686 33.53 -0.01 8.27
CA PHE A 686 34.38 1.17 8.30
C PHE A 686 33.91 2.15 9.38
N HIS A 687 32.61 2.39 9.46
CA HIS A 687 32.01 3.25 10.47
C HIS A 687 32.23 2.71 11.89
N ILE A 688 32.04 1.41 12.13
CA ILE A 688 32.31 0.79 13.44
C ILE A 688 33.77 0.97 13.86
N LEU A 689 34.70 0.72 12.94
CA LEU A 689 36.12 0.89 13.24
C LEU A 689 36.46 2.36 13.51
N ALA A 690 35.91 3.28 12.72
CA ALA A 690 36.07 4.71 12.93
C ALA A 690 35.52 5.17 14.28
N ASP A 691 34.35 4.68 14.69
CA ASP A 691 33.73 4.98 15.98
C ASP A 691 34.60 4.49 17.15
N GLN A 692 35.12 3.26 17.09
CA GLN A 692 36.07 2.77 18.09
C GLN A 692 37.32 3.65 18.17
N LEU A 693 37.92 4.01 17.04
CA LEU A 693 39.11 4.88 17.00
C LEU A 693 38.79 6.28 17.56
N SER A 694 37.62 6.84 17.24
CA SER A 694 37.14 8.12 17.77
C SER A 694 36.99 8.08 19.29
N TYR A 695 36.46 6.98 19.85
CA TYR A 695 36.41 6.75 21.29
C TYR A 695 37.82 6.78 21.90
N PHE A 696 38.79 6.05 21.33
CA PHE A 696 40.18 6.07 21.81
C PHE A 696 40.82 7.45 21.78
N ALA A 697 40.62 8.21 20.70
CA ALA A 697 41.12 9.58 20.58
C ALA A 697 40.62 10.46 21.72
N ARG A 698 39.33 10.40 22.03
CA ARG A 698 38.69 11.15 23.13
C ARG A 698 39.17 10.68 24.50
N SER A 699 39.19 9.37 24.75
CA SER A 699 39.61 8.81 26.05
C SER A 699 41.05 9.18 26.42
N LEU A 700 41.98 9.17 25.46
CA LEU A 700 43.38 9.53 25.70
C LEU A 700 43.58 11.02 26.03
N MET A 701 42.67 11.88 25.58
CA MET A 701 42.69 13.31 25.90
C MET A 701 42.19 13.60 27.32
N TYR A 702 41.11 12.93 27.74
CA TYR A 702 40.49 13.16 29.06
C TYR A 702 41.11 12.35 30.21
N SER A 703 41.70 11.18 29.92
CA SER A 703 42.33 10.33 30.93
C SER A 703 43.60 9.64 30.38
N PRO A 704 44.75 10.35 30.36
CA PRO A 704 46.01 9.83 29.79
C PRO A 704 46.56 8.56 30.45
N SER A 705 46.04 8.18 31.62
CA SER A 705 46.47 7.04 32.42
C SER A 705 45.63 5.76 32.25
N MET A 706 44.42 5.83 31.68
CA MET A 706 43.50 4.69 31.65
C MET A 706 43.66 3.73 30.46
N ASN A 707 44.29 4.16 29.36
CA ASN A 707 44.30 3.38 28.11
C ASN A 707 45.65 3.34 27.39
N GLN A 708 46.77 3.60 28.09
CA GLN A 708 48.08 3.37 27.47
C GLN A 708 48.28 1.87 27.21
N PRO A 709 48.47 1.44 25.95
CA PRO A 709 49.01 0.12 25.70
C PRO A 709 50.33 0.03 26.47
N SER A 710 50.49 -0.99 27.30
CA SER A 710 51.68 -1.22 28.11
C SER A 710 52.91 -1.31 27.20
N GLY A 711 53.59 -0.19 26.98
CA GLY A 711 54.80 -0.12 26.17
C GLY A 711 55.05 1.24 25.52
N GLY A 712 55.64 2.18 26.29
CA GLY A 712 56.45 3.30 25.78
C GLY A 712 55.75 4.41 24.99
N ARG A 713 56.38 5.60 24.99
CA ARG A 713 56.01 6.76 24.15
C ARG A 713 56.25 6.43 22.67
N HIS A 714 55.37 5.67 22.04
CA HIS A 714 55.35 5.49 20.58
C HIS A 714 54.48 6.60 19.97
N PRO A 715 54.90 7.26 18.86
CA PRO A 715 54.09 8.29 18.18
C PRO A 715 52.72 7.79 17.68
N ALA A 716 52.48 6.49 17.70
CA ALA A 716 51.22 5.82 17.37
C ALA A 716 50.18 5.81 18.53
N ASN A 717 50.44 6.53 19.63
CA ASN A 717 49.57 6.59 20.82
C ASN A 717 49.12 8.03 21.16
N SER A 718 49.01 8.93 20.17
CA SER A 718 48.44 10.28 20.39
C SER A 718 46.94 10.33 20.05
N PRO A 719 46.16 11.24 20.68
CA PRO A 719 44.78 11.50 20.28
C PRO A 719 44.64 11.80 18.77
N ASP A 720 45.57 12.59 18.22
CA ASP A 720 45.56 12.97 16.79
C ASP A 720 45.79 11.76 15.86
N TYR A 721 46.59 10.77 16.28
CA TYR A 721 46.80 9.55 15.50
C TYR A 721 45.49 8.79 15.32
N TYR A 722 44.77 8.53 16.43
CA TYR A 722 43.48 7.83 16.41
C TYR A 722 42.40 8.64 15.69
N ALA A 723 42.38 9.97 15.86
CA ALA A 723 41.46 10.84 15.15
C ALA A 723 41.68 10.81 13.63
N ASN A 724 42.93 10.90 13.16
CA ASN A 724 43.25 10.84 11.74
C ASN A 724 42.95 9.46 11.12
N GLU A 725 43.20 8.38 11.86
CA GLU A 725 42.84 7.02 11.42
C GLU A 725 41.32 6.83 11.36
N SER A 726 40.58 7.38 12.32
CA SER A 726 39.11 7.40 12.29
C SER A 726 38.58 8.15 11.07
N ILE A 727 39.10 9.35 10.78
CA ILE A 727 38.76 10.13 9.59
C ILE A 727 39.07 9.36 8.30
N HIS A 728 40.18 8.62 8.26
CA HIS A 728 40.54 7.80 7.12
C HIS A 728 39.48 6.72 6.84
N PHE A 729 39.05 5.99 7.86
CA PHE A 729 38.02 4.96 7.69
C PHE A 729 36.64 5.54 7.35
N GLU A 730 36.25 6.69 7.90
CA GLU A 730 35.00 7.36 7.48
C GLU A 730 35.03 7.81 6.01
N LYS A 731 36.20 8.29 5.52
CA LYS A 731 36.37 8.60 4.09
C LYS A 731 36.22 7.34 3.24
N MET A 732 36.83 6.23 3.64
CA MET A 732 36.63 4.94 2.97
C MET A 732 35.17 4.47 3.01
N ALA A 733 34.46 4.71 4.12
CA ALA A 733 33.03 4.43 4.24
C ALA A 733 32.23 5.19 3.18
N LEU A 734 32.45 6.50 3.05
CA LEU A 734 31.81 7.34 2.04
C LEU A 734 32.13 6.87 0.61
N GLU A 735 33.41 6.64 0.32
CA GLU A 735 33.88 6.20 -0.99
C GLU A 735 33.28 4.85 -1.37
N SER A 736 33.16 3.92 -0.41
CA SER A 736 32.55 2.60 -0.64
C SER A 736 31.08 2.66 -1.10
N CYS A 737 30.39 3.76 -0.80
CA CYS A 737 29.02 4.07 -1.22
C CYS A 737 28.95 4.93 -2.49
N GLY A 738 30.07 5.11 -3.20
CA GLY A 738 30.17 5.88 -4.44
C GLY A 738 30.27 7.40 -4.26
N VAL A 739 30.54 7.88 -3.04
CA VAL A 739 30.80 9.30 -2.80
C VAL A 739 32.18 9.65 -3.35
N VAL A 740 32.25 10.71 -4.15
CA VAL A 740 33.47 11.22 -4.75
C VAL A 740 33.98 12.39 -3.91
N LEU A 741 35.21 12.27 -3.43
CA LEU A 741 35.92 13.30 -2.69
C LEU A 741 36.92 14.01 -3.61
N SER A 742 37.08 15.34 -3.49
CA SER A 742 38.20 16.00 -4.16
C SER A 742 39.53 15.64 -3.50
N PRO A 743 40.65 15.55 -4.24
CA PRO A 743 41.93 15.12 -3.66
C PRO A 743 42.47 16.12 -2.63
N THR A 744 42.45 17.42 -2.93
CA THR A 744 42.87 18.50 -2.02
C THR A 744 42.12 19.80 -2.33
N PRO A 745 41.36 20.38 -1.36
CA PRO A 745 40.95 19.79 -0.08
C PRO A 745 39.96 18.61 -0.26
N PRO A 746 39.85 17.69 0.71
CA PRO A 746 38.94 16.55 0.67
C PRO A 746 37.50 16.96 0.94
N VAL A 747 36.83 17.50 -0.09
CA VAL A 747 35.44 17.97 -0.04
C VAL A 747 34.55 17.02 -0.83
N ILE A 748 33.34 16.79 -0.34
CA ILE A 748 32.33 15.96 -1.01
C ILE A 748 31.88 16.62 -2.32
N ARG A 749 31.99 15.90 -3.45
CA ARG A 749 31.63 16.36 -4.80
C ARG A 749 30.43 15.64 -5.41
N SER A 750 30.06 14.49 -4.87
CA SER A 750 28.87 13.74 -5.30
C SER A 750 28.02 13.32 -4.11
N THR A 751 26.85 12.78 -4.40
CA THR A 751 25.97 12.20 -3.40
C THR A 751 26.10 10.69 -3.35
N PRO A 752 25.81 10.07 -2.19
CA PRO A 752 25.86 8.63 -2.05
C PRO A 752 24.90 7.92 -3.03
N LEU A 753 25.38 6.81 -3.58
CA LEU A 753 24.57 5.90 -4.40
C LEU A 753 23.80 4.90 -3.53
N ALA A 754 24.20 4.74 -2.26
CA ALA A 754 23.59 3.89 -1.24
C ALA A 754 23.82 4.48 0.16
N ARG A 755 23.05 4.04 1.17
CA ARG A 755 23.25 4.44 2.58
C ARG A 755 23.19 5.96 2.76
N GLU A 756 22.14 6.60 2.24
CA GLU A 756 22.04 8.06 2.14
C GLU A 756 22.21 8.80 3.48
N ASP A 757 21.37 8.50 4.47
CA ASP A 757 21.49 9.09 5.81
C ASP A 757 22.75 8.60 6.57
N PRO A 758 23.15 7.32 6.52
CA PRO A 758 24.42 6.89 7.10
C PRO A 758 25.66 7.63 6.54
N CYS A 759 25.71 7.92 5.24
CA CYS A 759 26.79 8.73 4.68
C CYS A 759 26.77 10.18 5.20
N VAL A 760 25.58 10.74 5.49
CA VAL A 760 25.48 12.03 6.17
C VAL A 760 26.07 11.95 7.59
N ASP A 761 25.83 10.85 8.31
CA ASP A 761 26.39 10.61 9.64
C ASP A 761 27.93 10.50 9.60
N SER A 762 28.49 9.75 8.64
CA SER A 762 29.95 9.69 8.41
C SER A 762 30.55 11.09 8.20
N ALA A 763 29.91 11.94 7.39
CA ALA A 763 30.40 13.30 7.15
C ALA A 763 30.33 14.19 8.41
N LEU A 764 29.27 14.06 9.22
CA LEU A 764 29.16 14.77 10.50
C LEU A 764 30.19 14.26 11.52
N HIS A 765 30.47 12.95 11.53
CA HIS A 765 31.48 12.36 12.39
C HIS A 765 32.89 12.86 12.04
N ILE A 766 33.24 12.93 10.74
CA ILE A 766 34.49 13.55 10.28
C ILE A 766 34.56 15.02 10.70
N ALA A 767 33.47 15.77 10.55
CA ALA A 767 33.42 17.16 10.98
C ALA A 767 33.67 17.32 12.48
N ALA A 768 33.10 16.43 13.30
CA ALA A 768 33.31 16.40 14.75
C ALA A 768 34.78 16.16 15.11
N LEU A 769 35.46 15.26 14.40
CA LEU A 769 36.88 14.96 14.62
C LEU A 769 37.79 16.12 14.21
N TYR A 770 37.51 16.79 13.09
CA TYR A 770 38.23 18.01 12.73
C TYR A 770 37.98 19.14 13.74
N ASN A 771 36.74 19.28 14.22
CA ASN A 771 36.41 20.25 15.26
C ASN A 771 37.15 19.95 16.57
N PHE A 772 37.22 18.68 16.97
CA PHE A 772 37.98 18.19 18.11
C PHE A 772 39.48 18.52 18.00
N MET A 773 40.06 18.41 16.80
CA MET A 773 41.46 18.82 16.52
C MET A 773 41.62 20.33 16.29
N ASN A 774 40.59 21.15 16.54
CA ASN A 774 40.55 22.59 16.30
C ASN A 774 40.80 23.02 14.84
N MET A 775 40.55 22.13 13.88
CA MET A 775 40.63 22.34 12.43
C MET A 775 39.27 22.82 11.90
N ARG A 776 38.94 24.08 12.20
CA ARG A 776 37.58 24.64 11.99
C ARG A 776 37.16 24.75 10.53
N LEU A 777 38.11 25.03 9.63
CA LEU A 777 37.81 25.18 8.20
C LEU A 777 37.43 23.84 7.57
N GLU A 778 38.16 22.79 7.91
CA GLU A 778 37.92 21.42 7.50
C GLU A 778 36.60 20.92 8.06
N ALA A 779 36.34 21.13 9.36
CA ALA A 779 35.06 20.80 9.98
C ALA A 779 33.89 21.41 9.21
N ARG A 780 33.99 22.70 8.84
CA ARG A 780 32.97 23.39 8.04
C ARG A 780 32.77 22.75 6.66
N TRP A 781 33.83 22.39 5.95
CA TRP A 781 33.71 21.74 4.63
C TRP A 781 32.95 20.41 4.71
N TRP A 782 33.17 19.64 5.76
CA TRP A 782 32.46 18.36 5.97
C TRP A 782 31.00 18.56 6.35
N VAL A 783 30.68 19.57 7.16
CA VAL A 783 29.28 19.98 7.43
C VAL A 783 28.57 20.41 6.15
N ASP A 784 29.24 21.20 5.30
CA ASP A 784 28.68 21.63 4.01
C ASP A 784 28.44 20.45 3.06
N GLY A 785 29.35 19.47 3.07
CA GLY A 785 29.18 18.21 2.33
C GLY A 785 28.02 17.36 2.85
N ALA A 786 27.85 17.27 4.18
CA ALA A 786 26.71 16.59 4.79
C ALA A 786 25.36 17.23 4.37
N VAL A 787 25.31 18.57 4.39
CA VAL A 787 24.15 19.34 3.91
C VAL A 787 23.89 19.09 2.42
N LEU A 788 24.93 19.03 1.58
CA LEU A 788 24.80 18.76 0.14
C LEU A 788 24.18 17.38 -0.11
N MET A 789 24.73 16.33 0.50
CA MET A 789 24.25 14.95 0.34
C MET A 789 22.78 14.82 0.76
N HIS A 790 22.42 15.44 1.88
CA HIS A 790 21.04 15.49 2.35
C HIS A 790 20.13 16.26 1.37
N SER A 791 20.53 17.46 0.96
CA SER A 791 19.69 18.36 0.17
C SER A 791 19.41 17.82 -1.23
N VAL A 792 20.34 17.09 -1.84
CA VAL A 792 20.10 16.45 -3.14
C VAL A 792 19.13 15.28 -3.02
N ASN A 793 19.30 14.43 -2.01
CA ASN A 793 18.46 13.23 -1.87
C ASN A 793 17.06 13.55 -1.34
N VAL A 794 16.96 14.47 -0.39
CA VAL A 794 15.74 14.76 0.39
C VAL A 794 15.16 16.14 0.06
N GLY A 795 15.98 17.16 -0.14
CA GLY A 795 15.55 18.54 -0.34
C GLY A 795 15.55 19.36 0.96
N GLY A 796 14.83 20.49 0.97
CA GLY A 796 14.63 21.36 2.14
C GLY A 796 15.85 22.15 2.65
N GLY A 797 17.04 21.91 2.07
CA GLY A 797 18.25 22.68 2.35
C GLY A 797 18.75 22.61 3.79
N ARG A 798 19.56 23.60 4.20
CA ARG A 798 20.15 23.69 5.55
C ARG A 798 19.12 23.71 6.67
N LYS A 799 17.99 24.40 6.47
CA LYS A 799 16.95 24.51 7.51
C LYS A 799 16.35 23.15 7.86
N LEU A 800 16.05 22.33 6.84
CA LEU A 800 15.53 20.99 7.08
C LEU A 800 16.59 20.06 7.63
N PHE A 801 17.83 20.18 7.13
CA PHE A 801 18.97 19.43 7.66
C PHE A 801 19.12 19.62 9.18
N LYS A 802 19.10 20.87 9.65
CA LYS A 802 19.12 21.21 11.09
C LYS A 802 18.00 20.51 11.87
N LEU A 803 16.79 20.43 11.30
CA LEU A 803 15.65 19.77 11.97
C LEU A 803 15.79 18.25 12.03
N ARG A 804 16.22 17.61 10.93
CA ARG A 804 16.33 16.16 10.85
C ARG A 804 17.51 15.61 11.65
N PHE A 805 18.64 16.29 11.59
CA PHE A 805 19.90 15.85 12.21
C PHE A 805 20.21 16.59 13.52
N LYS A 806 19.23 17.30 14.11
CA LYS A 806 19.42 18.16 15.30
C LYS A 806 20.32 17.52 16.36
N SER A 807 19.95 16.34 16.84
CA SER A 807 20.66 15.71 17.94
C SER A 807 22.03 15.15 17.53
N LYS A 808 22.22 14.77 16.26
CA LYS A 808 23.55 14.39 15.74
C LYS A 808 24.46 15.61 15.63
N ILE A 809 23.94 16.74 15.16
CA ILE A 809 24.65 18.02 15.11
C ILE A 809 25.06 18.48 16.52
N GLU A 810 24.16 18.37 17.48
CA GLU A 810 24.42 18.67 18.90
C GLU A 810 25.48 17.72 19.49
N ALA A 811 25.36 16.40 19.25
CA ALA A 811 26.33 15.41 19.72
C ALA A 811 27.74 15.57 19.11
N CYS A 812 27.81 16.11 17.89
CA CYS A 812 29.07 16.36 17.19
C CYS A 812 29.69 17.74 17.52
N ASP A 813 28.98 18.62 18.23
CA ASP A 813 29.37 20.01 18.48
C ASP A 813 29.72 20.79 17.19
N VAL A 814 28.91 20.61 16.13
CA VAL A 814 29.14 21.24 14.82
C VAL A 814 28.03 22.23 14.43
N GLY A 815 27.14 22.57 15.37
CA GLY A 815 26.00 23.46 15.12
C GLY A 815 26.39 24.85 14.64
N SER A 816 27.49 25.40 15.16
CA SER A 816 28.02 26.73 14.80
C SER A 816 28.43 26.86 13.33
N TYR A 817 28.71 25.76 12.64
CA TYR A 817 29.07 25.76 11.22
C TYR A 817 27.86 25.81 10.28
N LEU A 818 26.64 25.74 10.81
CA LEU A 818 25.40 25.74 10.03
C LEU A 818 24.68 27.10 10.03
N ASP A 819 25.15 28.07 10.81
CA ASP A 819 24.70 29.47 10.81
C ASP A 819 25.50 30.28 9.79
#